data_AF-A8WUZ8-F1
#
_entry.id   AF-A8WUZ8-F1
#
_cell.length_a   1.000
_cell.length_b   1.000
_cell.length_c   1.000
_cell.angle_alpha   90.00
_cell.angle_beta   90.00
_cell.angle_gamma   90.00
#
_symmetry.space_group_name_H-M   'P 1'
#
loop_
_entity.id
_entity.type
_entity.pdbx_description
1 polymer ?
#
loop_
_entity_poly.entity_id
_entity_poly.type
_entity_poly.pdbx_seq_one_letter_code
_entity_poly.pdbx_strand_id
1 'polypeptide(L)'
;MPMWYLTTSTYRAPFPTFPANRSITVEVRINFAIASDEMGEDVQKVMPELEYNMTTKEVVAPLDFQWRTRFIGVRKFDDLERDHSLKVEEKEEFFDVFICLVSEKVKLVISKKHINFDFEDWKHYSATRVQLGIGKWNFVQWPEKSEEKAKASSRITELVSDTLIDVPHLNSIVRRDLRQKMQPWQIAALPLSHQKRLVWDSAPLATNYHIQVIHLHENTEIPTESLEQQKRTAAALRKFAEKVQGVTRVDVSIEHLWDFEPTTQFLAKDVQERWTLTHSAMEELIKKVDAQMQTSLVQGTVLRFVVLETSEPVVVLDETGEDIDGVAVASWGAVLPRNEATESKAIAAMRIQMGMDAELLIGWHRPSVALCQWEVARARLRASVDNAMRAASAVRALDELAHKISNIAINDDVAGRATRAVNILDEVVRPGKRLDFESLLEARRLADSANYDHSLLAMLYFPMDQRTAVLIPLAVPIVLPICKLIFEISMEGQRTQVPEGGELVCYRNEENQHLFLKVEYSRETMIKLSSSILCHQRPTGLKQIAEEMPELLGLPHPIPMTASSPILEHSSNHKINSYHEHSPCHLFSPVRGPVTEADEASRVLSNQRELQKRIQLMTLQEELTPRRCLIDCFDTSSVLGI
;
A
#
# COMPACT_ATOMS: atom_id res chain seq x y z
N MET A 1 7.96 -34.10 36.16
CA MET A 1 8.37 -33.57 34.84
C MET A 1 9.89 -33.43 34.83
N PRO A 2 10.58 -33.70 33.71
CA PRO A 2 12.02 -33.45 33.61
C PRO A 2 12.30 -31.94 33.55
N MET A 3 13.41 -31.48 34.14
CA MET A 3 13.72 -30.04 34.28
C MET A 3 13.73 -29.27 32.96
N TRP A 4 14.15 -29.90 31.86
CA TRP A 4 14.21 -29.23 30.55
C TRP A 4 12.85 -28.69 30.10
N TYR A 5 11.74 -29.34 30.47
CA TYR A 5 10.38 -28.89 30.15
C TYR A 5 10.03 -27.54 30.82
N LEU A 6 10.58 -27.28 32.02
CA LEU A 6 10.42 -26.01 32.74
C LEU A 6 11.33 -24.90 32.18
N THR A 7 12.44 -25.25 31.53
CA THR A 7 13.36 -24.28 30.92
C THR A 7 13.05 -23.99 29.45
N THR A 8 12.27 -24.83 28.77
CA THR A 8 11.87 -24.63 27.36
C THR A 8 10.42 -24.15 27.19
N SER A 9 9.63 -24.06 28.27
CA SER A 9 8.25 -23.53 28.18
C SER A 9 8.26 -22.02 27.96
N THR A 10 8.01 -21.60 26.72
CA THR A 10 7.95 -20.18 26.36
C THR A 10 6.75 -19.51 27.05
N TYR A 11 6.98 -18.37 27.71
CA TYR A 11 5.92 -17.63 28.40
C TYR A 11 4.87 -17.11 27.41
N ARG A 12 3.60 -17.21 27.80
CA ARG A 12 2.44 -16.77 27.02
C ARG A 12 1.41 -16.13 27.93
N ALA A 13 1.29 -14.82 27.85
CA ALA A 13 0.21 -14.08 28.46
C ALA A 13 -1.12 -14.47 27.77
N PRO A 14 -2.17 -14.85 28.53
CA PRO A 14 -3.48 -15.18 27.96
C PRO A 14 -4.20 -13.90 27.49
N PHE A 15 -4.96 -14.01 26.40
CA PHE A 15 -5.85 -12.96 25.90
C PHE A 15 -7.13 -13.59 25.36
N PRO A 16 -8.29 -12.90 25.40
CA PRO A 16 -9.52 -13.39 24.80
C PRO A 16 -9.47 -13.26 23.27
N THR A 17 -10.25 -14.08 22.58
CA THR A 17 -10.49 -13.96 21.13
C THR A 17 -11.95 -13.58 20.87
N PHE A 18 -12.23 -12.96 19.71
CA PHE A 18 -13.61 -12.72 19.29
C PHE A 18 -14.22 -14.04 18.77
N PRO A 19 -15.19 -14.64 19.50
CA PRO A 19 -15.61 -16.01 19.25
C PRO A 19 -16.48 -16.09 17.99
N ALA A 20 -16.36 -17.20 17.25
CA ALA A 20 -16.98 -17.36 15.93
C ALA A 20 -18.52 -17.42 15.94
N ASN A 21 -19.14 -17.54 17.12
CA ASN A 21 -20.59 -17.55 17.31
C ASN A 21 -21.19 -16.16 17.56
N ARG A 22 -20.37 -15.09 17.64
CA ARG A 22 -20.84 -13.75 17.99
C ARG A 22 -21.17 -12.96 16.72
N SER A 23 -22.38 -12.39 16.69
CA SER A 23 -22.86 -11.57 15.57
C SER A 23 -22.24 -10.17 15.58
N ILE A 24 -22.26 -9.53 14.40
CA ILE A 24 -22.05 -8.11 14.22
C ILE A 24 -23.41 -7.48 13.91
N THR A 25 -24.12 -7.04 14.95
CA THR A 25 -25.47 -6.47 14.79
C THR A 25 -25.41 -5.02 14.34
N VAL A 26 -26.12 -4.71 13.25
CA VAL A 26 -26.32 -3.36 12.71
C VAL A 26 -27.79 -2.97 12.89
N GLU A 27 -28.05 -2.06 13.82
CA GLU A 27 -29.38 -1.45 13.98
C GLU A 27 -29.63 -0.43 12.86
N VAL A 28 -30.61 -0.66 12.00
CA VAL A 28 -30.97 0.23 10.89
C VAL A 28 -32.39 0.77 11.07
N ARG A 29 -32.54 2.09 10.94
CA ARG A 29 -33.84 2.77 10.99
C ARG A 29 -34.15 3.46 9.67
N ILE A 30 -35.24 3.06 9.03
CA ILE A 30 -35.73 3.61 7.76
C ILE A 30 -36.83 4.63 8.07
N ASN A 31 -36.53 5.90 7.83
CA ASN A 31 -37.40 7.02 8.12
C ASN A 31 -38.18 7.43 6.87
N PHE A 32 -39.51 7.36 6.96
CA PHE A 32 -40.44 7.72 5.90
C PHE A 32 -41.04 9.11 6.09
N ALA A 33 -41.05 9.90 5.03
CA ALA A 33 -41.92 11.07 4.88
C ALA A 33 -42.79 10.93 3.62
N ILE A 34 -43.86 11.72 3.55
CA ILE A 34 -44.73 11.82 2.37
C ILE A 34 -44.86 13.28 1.94
N ALA A 35 -44.82 13.52 0.63
CA ALA A 35 -45.06 14.85 0.05
C ALA A 35 -46.54 15.27 0.14
N SER A 36 -47.45 14.31 -0.02
CA SER A 36 -48.91 14.49 0.00
C SER A 36 -49.57 13.55 1.01
N ASP A 37 -50.58 14.06 1.71
CA ASP A 37 -51.31 13.37 2.78
C ASP A 37 -52.11 12.15 2.28
N GLU A 38 -52.45 12.14 0.98
CA GLU A 38 -53.17 11.05 0.29
C GLU A 38 -52.43 9.70 0.34
N MET A 39 -51.12 9.70 0.62
CA MET A 39 -50.28 8.50 0.67
C MET A 39 -50.11 7.93 2.10
N GLY A 40 -50.79 8.49 3.11
CA GLY A 40 -50.65 8.08 4.51
C GLY A 40 -51.00 6.59 4.76
N GLU A 41 -52.08 6.09 4.16
CA GLU A 41 -52.46 4.68 4.27
C GLU A 41 -51.51 3.73 3.54
N ASP A 42 -50.90 4.18 2.43
CA ASP A 42 -49.95 3.37 1.66
C ASP A 42 -48.65 3.18 2.47
N VAL A 43 -48.11 4.24 3.07
CA VAL A 43 -46.89 4.15 3.90
C VAL A 43 -47.08 3.20 5.08
N GLN A 44 -48.24 3.20 5.74
CA GLN A 44 -48.53 2.28 6.83
C GLN A 44 -48.55 0.80 6.39
N LYS A 45 -48.79 0.51 5.11
CA LYS A 45 -48.71 -0.84 4.53
C LYS A 45 -47.28 -1.19 4.09
N VAL A 46 -46.59 -0.24 3.45
CA VAL A 46 -45.23 -0.40 2.92
C VAL A 46 -44.19 -0.57 4.03
N MET A 47 -44.34 0.11 5.18
CA MET A 47 -43.42 0.01 6.31
C MET A 47 -43.20 -1.44 6.82
N PRO A 48 -44.24 -2.18 7.26
CA PRO A 48 -44.07 -3.56 7.70
C PRO A 48 -43.73 -4.54 6.55
N GLU A 49 -44.20 -4.27 5.32
CA GLU A 49 -43.81 -5.05 4.14
C GLU A 49 -42.31 -4.96 3.88
N LEU A 50 -41.74 -3.77 4.00
CA LEU A 50 -40.30 -3.53 3.86
C LEU A 50 -39.50 -4.20 4.98
N GLU A 51 -39.91 -4.10 6.25
CA GLU A 51 -39.23 -4.79 7.37
C GLU A 51 -39.17 -6.30 7.14
N TYR A 52 -40.27 -6.91 6.68
CA TYR A 52 -40.31 -8.32 6.32
C TYR A 52 -39.38 -8.63 5.14
N ASN A 53 -39.49 -7.91 4.02
CA ASN A 53 -38.68 -8.12 2.82
C ASN A 53 -37.17 -7.99 3.12
N MET A 54 -36.77 -6.98 3.91
CA MET A 54 -35.37 -6.76 4.31
C MET A 54 -34.85 -7.87 5.23
N THR A 55 -35.70 -8.46 6.06
CA THR A 55 -35.35 -9.63 6.90
C THR A 55 -35.17 -10.91 6.07
N THR A 56 -35.79 -11.01 4.88
CA THR A 56 -35.62 -12.17 3.99
C THR A 56 -34.39 -12.12 3.07
N LYS A 57 -33.71 -10.97 2.97
CA LYS A 57 -32.49 -10.83 2.16
C LYS A 57 -31.33 -11.63 2.78
N GLU A 58 -30.48 -12.24 1.94
CA GLU A 58 -29.31 -12.99 2.44
C GLU A 58 -28.30 -12.05 3.13
N VAL A 59 -28.00 -12.33 4.39
CA VAL A 59 -26.93 -11.69 5.17
C VAL A 59 -25.95 -12.77 5.60
N VAL A 60 -24.65 -12.56 5.35
CA VAL A 60 -23.60 -13.53 5.68
C VAL A 60 -23.16 -13.36 7.13
N ALA A 61 -23.36 -14.39 7.95
CA ALA A 61 -22.87 -14.43 9.32
C ALA A 61 -21.34 -14.19 9.39
N PRO A 62 -20.82 -13.44 10.37
CA PRO A 62 -21.49 -13.01 11.60
C PRO A 62 -22.36 -11.74 11.46
N LEU A 63 -22.43 -11.09 10.29
CA LEU A 63 -23.24 -9.87 10.15
C LEU A 63 -24.74 -10.17 10.40
N ASP A 64 -25.40 -9.27 11.11
CA ASP A 64 -26.80 -9.34 11.52
C ASP A 64 -27.42 -7.95 11.38
N PHE A 65 -28.63 -7.84 10.84
CA PHE A 65 -29.30 -6.55 10.64
C PHE A 65 -30.64 -6.52 11.37
N GLN A 66 -30.82 -5.53 12.23
CA GLN A 66 -32.10 -5.26 12.87
C GLN A 66 -32.77 -4.08 12.17
N TRP A 67 -33.83 -4.38 11.44
CA TRP A 67 -34.60 -3.43 10.64
C TRP A 67 -35.72 -2.81 11.46
N ARG A 68 -35.82 -1.48 11.45
CA ARG A 68 -36.96 -0.74 12.02
C ARG A 68 -37.39 0.36 11.06
N THR A 69 -38.68 0.64 11.02
CA THR A 69 -39.24 1.75 10.23
C THR A 69 -39.84 2.82 11.14
N ARG A 70 -39.82 4.07 10.67
CA ARG A 70 -40.39 5.21 11.40
C ARG A 70 -41.05 6.18 10.44
N PHE A 71 -42.29 6.54 10.71
CA PHE A 71 -42.97 7.62 9.98
C PHE A 71 -42.68 8.98 10.65
N ILE A 72 -42.24 9.97 9.86
CA ILE A 72 -41.94 11.35 10.29
C ILE A 72 -43.11 12.31 10.01
N GLY A 73 -44.04 11.93 9.13
CA GLY A 73 -45.22 12.71 8.75
C GLY A 73 -45.12 13.36 7.36
N VAL A 74 -46.12 14.18 7.04
CA VAL A 74 -46.17 14.97 5.80
C VAL A 74 -45.13 16.09 5.84
N ARG A 75 -44.40 16.30 4.74
CA ARG A 75 -43.41 17.37 4.54
C ARG A 75 -43.38 17.79 3.08
N LYS A 76 -43.24 19.09 2.79
CA LYS A 76 -43.16 19.58 1.41
C LYS A 76 -41.88 19.12 0.74
N PHE A 77 -41.96 18.78 -0.54
CA PHE A 77 -40.82 18.35 -1.36
C PHE A 77 -39.63 19.33 -1.25
N ASP A 78 -39.87 20.62 -1.51
CA ASP A 78 -38.87 21.69 -1.48
C ASP A 78 -38.14 21.86 -0.14
N ASP A 79 -38.84 21.60 0.97
CA ASP A 79 -38.26 21.74 2.31
C ASP A 79 -37.35 20.55 2.61
N LEU A 80 -37.66 19.36 2.08
CA LEU A 80 -36.84 18.16 2.19
C LEU A 80 -35.63 18.17 1.24
N GLU A 81 -35.78 18.70 0.03
CA GLU A 81 -34.68 18.80 -0.95
C GLU A 81 -33.58 19.75 -0.44
N ARG A 82 -33.99 20.85 0.20
CA ARG A 82 -33.09 21.82 0.86
C ARG A 82 -32.61 21.36 2.24
N ASP A 83 -33.11 20.24 2.77
CA ASP A 83 -32.73 19.71 4.08
C ASP A 83 -31.35 19.02 4.03
N HIS A 84 -30.33 19.87 3.98
CA HIS A 84 -28.93 19.49 4.19
C HIS A 84 -28.57 19.40 5.69
N SER A 85 -29.56 19.44 6.61
CA SER A 85 -29.26 19.45 8.05
C SER A 85 -28.78 18.08 8.53
N LEU A 86 -27.47 17.99 8.73
CA LEU A 86 -26.80 16.85 9.34
C LEU A 86 -26.83 16.98 10.86
N LYS A 87 -28.02 16.83 11.44
CA LYS A 87 -28.13 16.40 12.84
C LYS A 87 -28.00 14.89 12.87
N VAL A 88 -26.76 14.42 12.70
CA VAL A 88 -26.32 13.12 13.18
C VAL A 88 -25.91 13.36 14.63
N GLU A 89 -26.82 13.13 15.57
CA GLU A 89 -26.47 13.28 16.99
C GLU A 89 -25.55 12.11 17.38
N GLU A 90 -24.42 12.40 18.03
CA GLU A 90 -23.34 11.42 18.35
C GLU A 90 -23.76 10.32 19.35
N LYS A 91 -25.05 10.21 19.65
CA LYS A 91 -25.70 9.22 20.51
C LYS A 91 -26.85 8.47 19.82
N GLU A 92 -26.93 8.53 18.49
CA GLU A 92 -27.91 7.75 17.72
C GLU A 92 -27.67 6.25 17.89
N GLU A 93 -28.67 5.53 18.39
CA GLU A 93 -28.68 4.06 18.52
C GLU A 93 -28.76 3.34 17.16
N PHE A 94 -29.12 4.06 16.08
CA PHE A 94 -29.46 3.51 14.77
C PHE A 94 -28.61 4.12 13.64
N PHE A 95 -28.41 3.35 12.58
CA PHE A 95 -28.04 3.86 11.26
C PHE A 95 -29.30 4.35 10.53
N ASP A 96 -29.47 5.66 10.42
CA ASP A 96 -30.65 6.26 9.80
C ASP A 96 -30.56 6.34 8.27
N VAL A 97 -31.60 5.82 7.61
CA VAL A 97 -31.87 5.98 6.17
C VAL A 97 -33.12 6.85 6.03
N PHE A 98 -33.15 7.80 5.09
CA PHE A 98 -34.30 8.71 4.88
C PHE A 98 -34.89 8.57 3.48
N ILE A 99 -36.20 8.34 3.41
CA ILE A 99 -36.96 8.11 2.18
C ILE A 99 -38.21 8.99 2.20
N CYS A 100 -38.44 9.73 1.11
CA CYS A 100 -39.66 10.48 0.88
C CYS A 100 -40.44 9.86 -0.28
N LEU A 101 -41.72 9.54 -0.05
CA LEU A 101 -42.63 9.16 -1.14
C LEU A 101 -43.30 10.41 -1.71
N VAL A 102 -43.27 10.52 -3.04
CA VAL A 102 -43.76 11.68 -3.78
C VAL A 102 -44.75 11.19 -4.83
N SER A 103 -45.96 11.75 -4.86
CA SER A 103 -46.99 11.29 -5.80
C SER A 103 -46.61 11.57 -7.25
N GLU A 104 -47.01 10.68 -8.18
CA GLU A 104 -46.92 10.96 -9.62
C GLU A 104 -47.97 11.96 -10.13
N LYS A 105 -48.89 12.43 -9.28
CA LYS A 105 -50.00 13.33 -9.64
C LYS A 105 -49.51 14.67 -10.22
N VAL A 106 -49.92 14.94 -11.46
CA VAL A 106 -49.91 16.30 -12.02
C VAL A 106 -51.19 17.01 -11.54
N LYS A 107 -51.04 17.96 -10.62
CA LYS A 107 -52.16 18.68 -10.03
C LYS A 107 -52.56 19.86 -10.91
N LEU A 108 -53.74 19.80 -11.54
CA LEU A 108 -54.24 20.88 -12.38
C LEU A 108 -54.76 22.05 -11.51
N VAL A 109 -53.91 23.04 -11.23
CA VAL A 109 -54.29 24.21 -10.43
C VAL A 109 -54.98 25.26 -11.30
N ILE A 110 -56.32 25.22 -11.35
CA ILE A 110 -57.11 26.24 -12.03
C ILE A 110 -57.20 27.51 -11.17
N SER A 111 -56.26 28.44 -11.37
CA SER A 111 -56.37 29.79 -10.83
C SER A 111 -57.31 30.65 -11.70
N LYS A 112 -58.10 31.54 -11.08
CA LYS A 112 -59.19 32.32 -11.73
C LYS A 112 -58.78 33.25 -12.89
N LYS A 113 -57.51 33.25 -13.32
CA LYS A 113 -57.03 34.09 -14.42
C LYS A 113 -56.02 33.43 -15.37
N HIS A 114 -55.43 32.28 -15.05
CA HIS A 114 -54.47 31.54 -15.90
C HIS A 114 -54.62 30.04 -15.64
N ILE A 115 -54.56 29.23 -16.71
CA ILE A 115 -54.39 27.78 -16.62
C ILE A 115 -52.88 27.52 -16.61
N ASN A 116 -52.30 27.30 -15.43
CA ASN A 116 -50.93 26.81 -15.31
C ASN A 116 -50.95 25.30 -15.08
N PHE A 117 -50.06 24.58 -15.76
CA PHE A 117 -49.74 23.19 -15.45
C PHE A 117 -48.56 23.18 -14.47
N ASP A 118 -48.84 23.40 -13.18
CA ASP A 118 -47.81 23.38 -12.15
C ASP A 118 -47.52 21.92 -11.73
N PHE A 119 -46.31 21.44 -12.02
CA PHE A 119 -45.79 20.14 -11.58
C PHE A 119 -45.37 20.24 -10.10
N GLU A 120 -46.35 20.38 -9.19
CA GLU A 120 -46.06 20.80 -7.81
C GLU A 120 -45.21 19.80 -6.98
N ASP A 121 -45.45 18.49 -7.09
CA ASP A 121 -44.83 17.50 -6.20
C ASP A 121 -43.58 16.81 -6.78
N TRP A 122 -43.61 16.29 -8.02
CA TRP A 122 -42.44 15.64 -8.66
C TRP A 122 -41.82 16.53 -9.74
N LYS A 123 -40.68 17.14 -9.42
CA LYS A 123 -39.99 18.13 -10.29
C LYS A 123 -38.96 17.54 -11.25
N HIS A 124 -38.73 16.22 -11.19
CA HIS A 124 -37.76 15.54 -12.05
C HIS A 124 -38.44 14.96 -13.30
N TYR A 125 -37.62 14.56 -14.28
CA TYR A 125 -38.11 13.94 -15.51
C TYR A 125 -38.99 12.72 -15.20
N SER A 126 -40.07 12.51 -15.96
CA SER A 126 -41.10 11.51 -15.64
C SER A 126 -40.62 10.06 -15.75
N ALA A 127 -39.55 9.80 -16.50
CA ALA A 127 -38.89 8.49 -16.52
C ALA A 127 -38.00 8.24 -15.28
N THR A 128 -37.63 9.29 -14.54
CA THR A 128 -36.95 9.16 -13.26
C THR A 128 -37.96 8.70 -12.21
N ARG A 129 -37.78 7.47 -11.70
CA ARG A 129 -38.62 6.85 -10.68
C ARG A 129 -38.01 6.96 -9.28
N VAL A 130 -36.70 7.19 -9.19
CA VAL A 130 -35.96 7.45 -7.94
C VAL A 130 -35.00 8.61 -8.17
N GLN A 131 -35.09 9.63 -7.34
CA GLN A 131 -34.12 10.72 -7.27
C GLN A 131 -33.37 10.61 -5.94
N LEU A 132 -32.07 10.36 -6.01
CA LEU A 132 -31.19 10.41 -4.85
C LEU A 132 -30.93 11.88 -4.48
N GLY A 133 -30.98 12.22 -3.20
CA GLY A 133 -30.76 13.60 -2.74
C GLY A 133 -29.28 13.95 -2.61
N ILE A 134 -28.99 15.25 -2.62
CA ILE A 134 -27.68 15.79 -2.22
C ILE A 134 -27.56 15.73 -0.68
N GLY A 135 -28.64 16.13 0.01
CA GLY A 135 -28.82 15.99 1.46
C GLY A 135 -29.14 14.56 1.90
N LYS A 136 -29.83 14.41 3.04
CA LYS A 136 -30.11 13.09 3.63
C LYS A 136 -31.29 12.34 2.99
N TRP A 137 -32.26 13.05 2.42
CA TRP A 137 -33.49 12.49 1.86
C TRP A 137 -33.31 11.92 0.46
N ASN A 138 -33.95 10.79 0.19
CA ASN A 138 -34.04 10.17 -1.14
C ASN A 138 -35.50 10.09 -1.56
N PHE A 139 -35.82 10.48 -2.78
CA PHE A 139 -37.19 10.64 -3.26
C PHE A 139 -37.57 9.49 -4.18
N VAL A 140 -38.72 8.86 -3.90
CA VAL A 140 -39.28 7.77 -4.70
C VAL A 140 -40.62 8.21 -5.26
N GLN A 141 -40.77 8.11 -6.58
CA GLN A 141 -42.05 8.39 -7.25
C GLN A 141 -43.04 7.26 -6.94
N TRP A 142 -44.17 7.63 -6.34
CA TRP A 142 -45.20 6.73 -5.86
C TRP A 142 -46.41 6.73 -6.80
N PRO A 143 -46.78 5.57 -7.39
CA PRO A 143 -47.83 5.50 -8.39
C PRO A 143 -49.23 5.41 -7.78
N GLU A 144 -50.24 5.90 -8.51
CA GLU A 144 -51.65 5.79 -8.09
C GLU A 144 -52.18 4.36 -8.23
N LYS A 145 -51.81 3.66 -9.30
CA LYS A 145 -52.37 2.34 -9.63
C LYS A 145 -51.88 1.27 -8.67
N SER A 146 -52.81 0.52 -8.07
CA SER A 146 -52.50 -0.53 -7.09
C SER A 146 -51.54 -1.61 -7.61
N GLU A 147 -51.58 -1.94 -8.91
CA GLU A 147 -50.66 -2.89 -9.54
C GLU A 147 -49.21 -2.37 -9.63
N GLU A 148 -49.04 -1.05 -9.73
CA GLU A 148 -47.72 -0.41 -9.82
C GLU A 148 -47.14 -0.11 -8.42
N LYS A 149 -47.99 0.03 -7.38
CA LYS A 149 -47.55 0.20 -5.98
C LYS A 149 -46.69 -0.96 -5.48
N ALA A 150 -47.03 -2.21 -5.82
CA ALA A 150 -46.22 -3.37 -5.48
C ALA A 150 -44.81 -3.30 -6.11
N LYS A 151 -44.71 -2.84 -7.36
CA LYS A 151 -43.41 -2.60 -8.04
C LYS A 151 -42.64 -1.45 -7.40
N ALA A 152 -43.34 -0.42 -6.91
CA ALA A 152 -42.70 0.68 -6.17
C ALA A 152 -42.19 0.23 -4.79
N SER A 153 -42.89 -0.67 -4.09
CA SER A 153 -42.43 -1.31 -2.85
C SER A 153 -41.14 -2.14 -3.05
N SER A 154 -41.10 -2.98 -4.10
CA SER A 154 -39.87 -3.69 -4.51
C SER A 154 -38.71 -2.71 -4.77
N ARG A 155 -38.99 -1.61 -5.48
CA ARG A 155 -37.99 -0.57 -5.78
C ARG A 155 -37.47 0.13 -4.53
N ILE A 156 -38.31 0.36 -3.52
CA ILE A 156 -37.88 0.88 -2.20
C ILE A 156 -36.98 -0.15 -1.51
N THR A 157 -37.34 -1.43 -1.57
CA THR A 157 -36.54 -2.53 -1.00
C THR A 157 -35.14 -2.58 -1.63
N GLU A 158 -35.07 -2.60 -2.97
CA GLU A 158 -33.81 -2.55 -3.75
C GLU A 158 -33.01 -1.26 -3.46
N LEU A 159 -33.68 -0.11 -3.35
CA LEU A 159 -33.05 1.17 -3.03
C LEU A 159 -32.39 1.14 -1.65
N VAL A 160 -33.01 0.52 -0.65
CA VAL A 160 -32.40 0.38 0.67
C VAL A 160 -31.30 -0.68 0.66
N SER A 161 -31.57 -1.89 0.19
CA SER A 161 -30.66 -3.03 0.33
C SER A 161 -29.42 -2.94 -0.54
N ASP A 162 -29.59 -2.62 -1.82
CA ASP A 162 -28.54 -2.78 -2.83
C ASP A 162 -27.88 -1.43 -3.16
N THR A 163 -28.61 -0.32 -2.97
CA THR A 163 -28.05 1.03 -2.98
C THR A 163 -27.74 1.52 -1.56
N LEU A 164 -28.64 2.17 -0.83
CA LEU A 164 -28.30 3.03 0.32
C LEU A 164 -27.44 2.36 1.41
N ILE A 165 -27.58 1.05 1.63
CA ILE A 165 -26.77 0.25 2.59
C ILE A 165 -25.72 -0.62 1.90
N ASP A 166 -26.01 -1.15 0.71
CA ASP A 166 -25.16 -2.07 -0.06
C ASP A 166 -24.82 -3.37 0.70
N VAL A 167 -25.86 -4.10 1.08
CA VAL A 167 -25.77 -5.43 1.71
C VAL A 167 -24.93 -6.43 0.87
N PRO A 168 -25.01 -6.47 -0.48
CA PRO A 168 -24.14 -7.33 -1.29
C PRO A 168 -22.64 -7.04 -1.10
N HIS A 169 -22.26 -5.77 -0.98
CA HIS A 169 -20.89 -5.35 -0.70
C HIS A 169 -20.46 -5.77 0.72
N LEU A 170 -21.29 -5.53 1.73
CA LEU A 170 -21.01 -5.92 3.11
C LEU A 170 -20.85 -7.45 3.25
N ASN A 171 -21.69 -8.23 2.56
CA ASN A 171 -21.55 -9.69 2.46
C ASN A 171 -20.21 -10.10 1.82
N SER A 172 -19.74 -9.37 0.80
CA SER A 172 -18.45 -9.63 0.14
C SER A 172 -17.26 -9.39 1.07
N ILE A 173 -17.32 -8.35 1.92
CA ILE A 173 -16.32 -8.07 2.96
C ILE A 173 -16.27 -9.20 3.99
N VAL A 174 -17.43 -9.68 4.46
CA VAL A 174 -17.51 -10.78 5.42
C VAL A 174 -16.93 -12.07 4.81
N ARG A 175 -17.34 -12.43 3.59
CA ARG A 175 -16.83 -13.63 2.88
C ARG A 175 -15.31 -13.58 2.69
N ARG A 176 -14.75 -12.41 2.37
CA ARG A 176 -13.29 -12.18 2.24
C ARG A 176 -12.55 -12.47 3.54
N ASP A 177 -12.98 -11.89 4.66
CA ASP A 177 -12.28 -12.03 5.94
C ASP A 177 -12.45 -13.43 6.56
N LEU A 178 -13.59 -14.09 6.31
CA LEU A 178 -13.79 -15.52 6.59
C LEU A 178 -13.04 -16.46 5.63
N ARG A 179 -12.30 -15.91 4.65
CA ARG A 179 -11.55 -16.65 3.61
C ARG A 179 -12.41 -17.61 2.77
N GLN A 180 -13.71 -17.32 2.66
CA GLN A 180 -14.66 -18.10 1.89
C GLN A 180 -14.52 -17.79 0.40
N LYS A 181 -13.79 -18.63 -0.33
CA LYS A 181 -13.66 -18.51 -1.79
C LYS A 181 -14.99 -18.79 -2.48
N MET A 182 -15.51 -17.79 -3.20
CA MET A 182 -16.64 -18.01 -4.10
C MET A 182 -16.23 -18.87 -5.28
N GLN A 183 -17.09 -19.81 -5.65
CA GLN A 183 -16.91 -20.66 -6.82
C GLN A 183 -17.30 -19.91 -8.09
N PRO A 184 -16.75 -20.25 -9.28
CA PRO A 184 -17.09 -19.57 -10.54
C PRO A 184 -18.60 -19.56 -10.85
N TRP A 185 -19.33 -20.64 -10.49
CA TRP A 185 -20.78 -20.70 -10.65
C TRP A 185 -21.55 -19.78 -9.70
N GLN A 186 -21.00 -19.48 -8.51
CA GLN A 186 -21.59 -18.50 -7.59
C GLN A 186 -21.42 -17.09 -8.13
N ILE A 187 -20.24 -16.78 -8.72
CA ILE A 187 -19.98 -15.50 -9.38
C ILE A 187 -20.93 -15.32 -10.57
N ALA A 188 -21.05 -16.33 -11.43
CA ALA A 188 -21.95 -16.30 -12.59
C ALA A 188 -23.44 -16.18 -12.22
N ALA A 189 -23.83 -16.58 -11.00
CA ALA A 189 -25.19 -16.43 -10.48
C ALA A 189 -25.46 -15.04 -9.86
N LEU A 190 -24.44 -14.20 -9.64
CA LEU A 190 -24.65 -12.82 -9.19
C LEU A 190 -25.27 -11.96 -10.31
N PRO A 191 -26.01 -10.89 -9.97
CA PRO A 191 -26.38 -9.85 -10.93
C PRO A 191 -25.14 -9.28 -11.65
N LEU A 192 -25.26 -8.95 -12.93
CA LEU A 192 -24.14 -8.44 -13.75
C LEU A 192 -23.45 -7.22 -13.13
N SER A 193 -24.21 -6.36 -12.44
CA SER A 193 -23.66 -5.21 -11.72
C SER A 193 -22.73 -5.60 -10.57
N HIS A 194 -23.14 -6.60 -9.78
CA HIS A 194 -22.32 -7.16 -8.71
C HIS A 194 -21.11 -7.91 -9.26
N GLN A 195 -21.22 -8.55 -10.43
CA GLN A 195 -20.07 -9.19 -11.09
C GLN A 195 -18.99 -8.18 -11.48
N LYS A 196 -19.38 -7.06 -12.13
CA LYS A 196 -18.46 -5.97 -12.50
C LYS A 196 -17.78 -5.34 -11.27
N ARG A 197 -18.56 -5.08 -10.21
CA ARG A 197 -18.06 -4.45 -8.99
C ARG A 197 -17.26 -5.39 -8.09
N LEU A 198 -17.37 -6.72 -8.22
CA LEU A 198 -16.84 -7.70 -7.27
C LEU A 198 -15.36 -7.49 -6.91
N VAL A 199 -14.50 -7.19 -7.89
CA VAL A 199 -13.06 -6.96 -7.66
C VAL A 199 -12.86 -5.75 -6.75
N TRP A 200 -13.54 -4.64 -7.06
CA TRP A 200 -13.53 -3.38 -6.31
C TRP A 200 -14.13 -3.51 -4.92
N ASP A 201 -15.25 -4.22 -4.82
CA ASP A 201 -15.97 -4.41 -3.56
C ASP A 201 -15.21 -5.32 -2.60
N SER A 202 -14.44 -6.29 -3.14
CA SER A 202 -13.55 -7.15 -2.35
C SER A 202 -12.32 -6.42 -1.80
N ALA A 203 -11.92 -5.29 -2.40
CA ALA A 203 -10.71 -4.57 -2.02
C ALA A 203 -10.76 -4.05 -0.56
N PRO A 204 -9.67 -4.18 0.21
CA PRO A 204 -9.53 -3.55 1.52
C PRO A 204 -9.67 -2.03 1.48
N LEU A 205 -10.46 -1.44 2.39
CA LEU A 205 -10.38 -0.01 2.63
C LEU A 205 -9.16 0.31 3.51
N ALA A 206 -8.24 1.12 2.99
CA ALA A 206 -7.10 1.62 3.72
C ALA A 206 -7.52 2.74 4.68
N THR A 207 -6.82 2.86 5.80
CA THR A 207 -7.04 3.92 6.80
C THR A 207 -6.45 5.26 6.36
N ASN A 208 -5.34 5.20 5.61
CA ASN A 208 -4.69 6.35 4.98
C ASN A 208 -4.43 6.02 3.49
N TYR A 209 -4.93 6.87 2.60
CA TYR A 209 -4.59 6.87 1.17
C TYR A 209 -3.70 8.07 0.84
N HIS A 210 -2.67 7.84 0.03
CA HIS A 210 -1.89 8.89 -0.60
C HIS A 210 -2.22 8.91 -2.10
N ILE A 211 -2.86 9.98 -2.57
CA ILE A 211 -3.19 10.16 -3.99
C ILE A 211 -2.06 10.93 -4.64
N GLN A 212 -1.38 10.28 -5.57
CA GLN A 212 -0.29 10.84 -6.37
C GLN A 212 -0.85 11.21 -7.74
N VAL A 213 -1.11 12.51 -7.96
CA VAL A 213 -1.55 13.01 -9.27
C VAL A 213 -0.30 13.22 -10.13
N ILE A 214 -0.13 12.38 -11.16
CA ILE A 214 1.05 12.35 -12.02
C ILE A 214 0.66 12.95 -13.36
N HIS A 215 1.17 14.13 -13.68
CA HIS A 215 1.01 14.72 -15.00
C HIS A 215 2.13 14.25 -15.92
N LEU A 216 1.80 13.58 -17.02
CA LEU A 216 2.74 13.17 -18.05
C LEU A 216 2.78 14.25 -19.12
N HIS A 217 3.93 14.89 -19.28
CA HIS A 217 4.12 15.97 -20.24
C HIS A 217 4.85 15.49 -21.49
N GLU A 218 4.52 16.12 -22.61
CA GLU A 218 5.35 16.13 -23.82
C GLU A 218 6.46 17.18 -23.68
N ASN A 219 7.52 17.07 -24.49
CA ASN A 219 8.64 18.02 -24.50
C ASN A 219 8.32 19.34 -25.24
N THR A 220 7.14 19.89 -24.95
CA THR A 220 6.62 21.16 -25.48
C THR A 220 6.50 22.21 -24.37
N GLU A 221 6.61 23.49 -24.72
CA GLU A 221 6.51 24.59 -23.75
C GLU A 221 5.08 24.69 -23.19
N ILE A 222 4.93 24.51 -21.87
CA ILE A 222 3.61 24.52 -21.22
C ILE A 222 3.09 25.95 -21.05
N PRO A 223 1.90 26.29 -21.58
CA PRO A 223 1.24 27.57 -21.30
C PRO A 223 0.90 27.72 -19.82
N THR A 224 1.00 28.93 -19.29
CA THR A 224 0.65 29.21 -17.87
C THR A 224 -0.79 28.80 -17.52
N GLU A 225 -1.71 28.83 -18.49
CA GLU A 225 -3.09 28.36 -18.33
C GLU A 225 -3.19 26.85 -18.06
N SER A 226 -2.36 26.03 -18.74
CA SER A 226 -2.32 24.58 -18.54
C SER A 226 -1.83 24.21 -17.14
N LEU A 227 -0.88 24.96 -16.58
CA LEU A 227 -0.43 24.78 -15.20
C LEU A 227 -1.55 25.09 -14.17
N GLU A 228 -2.40 26.08 -14.45
CA GLU A 228 -3.60 26.33 -13.63
C GLU A 228 -4.67 25.24 -13.81
N GLN A 229 -4.82 24.66 -15.00
CA GLN A 229 -5.70 23.50 -15.21
C GLN A 229 -5.22 22.27 -14.43
N GLN A 230 -3.91 21.97 -14.42
CA GLN A 230 -3.33 20.86 -13.66
C GLN A 230 -3.62 20.98 -12.15
N LYS A 231 -3.54 22.20 -11.60
CA LYS A 231 -3.93 22.48 -10.20
C LYS A 231 -5.43 22.20 -9.92
N ARG A 232 -6.33 22.34 -10.91
CA ARG A 232 -7.77 22.05 -10.73
C ARG A 232 -8.02 20.58 -10.42
N THR A 233 -7.33 19.67 -11.08
CA THR A 233 -7.47 18.22 -10.86
C THR A 233 -7.15 17.86 -9.40
N ALA A 234 -6.01 18.33 -8.90
CA ALA A 234 -5.63 18.12 -7.50
C ALA A 234 -6.56 18.87 -6.51
N ALA A 235 -7.05 20.06 -6.85
CA ALA A 235 -8.01 20.79 -6.02
C ALA A 235 -9.38 20.09 -5.94
N ALA A 236 -9.84 19.45 -7.01
CA ALA A 236 -11.05 18.63 -7.00
C ALA A 236 -10.88 17.40 -6.08
N LEU A 237 -9.74 16.71 -6.19
CA LEU A 237 -9.40 15.56 -5.34
C LEU A 237 -9.26 15.94 -3.85
N ARG A 238 -8.74 17.14 -3.53
CA ARG A 238 -8.72 17.68 -2.15
C ARG A 238 -10.12 17.98 -1.61
N LYS A 239 -11.02 18.57 -2.42
CA LYS A 239 -12.44 18.76 -2.03
C LYS A 239 -13.16 17.43 -1.81
N PHE A 240 -12.74 16.36 -2.50
CA PHE A 240 -13.22 15.01 -2.24
C PHE A 240 -12.65 14.45 -0.93
N ALA A 241 -11.35 14.62 -0.68
CA ALA A 241 -10.67 14.25 0.57
C ALA A 241 -11.35 14.85 1.81
N GLU A 242 -11.69 16.15 1.78
CA GLU A 242 -12.45 16.84 2.83
C GLU A 242 -13.79 16.16 3.15
N LYS A 243 -14.50 15.65 2.13
CA LYS A 243 -15.78 14.95 2.31
C LYS A 243 -15.65 13.52 2.87
N VAL A 244 -14.53 12.84 2.65
CA VAL A 244 -14.31 11.46 3.12
C VAL A 244 -13.47 11.37 4.41
N GLN A 245 -13.02 12.49 4.96
CA GLN A 245 -12.18 12.55 6.16
C GLN A 245 -12.75 11.76 7.36
N GLY A 246 -14.08 11.70 7.50
CA GLY A 246 -14.77 10.91 8.53
C GLY A 246 -14.96 9.41 8.22
N VAL A 247 -14.20 8.88 7.24
CA VAL A 247 -14.20 7.47 6.78
C VAL A 247 -12.77 6.98 6.52
N THR A 248 -11.93 7.79 5.87
CA THR A 248 -10.51 7.48 5.59
C THR A 248 -9.72 8.77 5.41
N ARG A 249 -8.44 8.79 5.81
CA ARG A 249 -7.57 9.96 5.59
C ARG A 249 -7.02 9.93 4.18
N VAL A 250 -7.08 11.06 3.48
CA VAL A 250 -6.66 11.17 2.07
C VAL A 250 -5.72 12.36 1.91
N ASP A 251 -4.47 12.07 1.59
CA ASP A 251 -3.40 13.06 1.39
C ASP A 251 -3.10 13.16 -0.14
N VAL A 252 -3.15 14.37 -0.74
CA VAL A 252 -3.04 14.56 -2.21
C VAL A 252 -1.78 15.32 -2.64
N SER A 253 -0.84 14.62 -3.27
CA SER A 253 0.36 15.16 -3.92
C SER A 253 0.15 15.41 -5.42
N ILE A 254 1.03 16.22 -6.00
CA ILE A 254 1.10 16.51 -7.44
C ILE A 254 2.55 16.28 -7.86
N GLU A 255 2.76 15.49 -8.90
CA GLU A 255 4.06 15.18 -9.47
C GLU A 255 3.99 15.30 -11.00
N HIS A 256 5.12 15.62 -11.61
CA HIS A 256 5.22 15.90 -13.04
C HIS A 256 6.36 15.05 -13.61
N LEU A 257 6.03 14.17 -14.56
CA LEU A 257 7.02 13.42 -15.33
C LEU A 257 7.23 14.12 -16.67
N TRP A 258 8.44 14.61 -16.86
CA TRP A 258 8.96 15.20 -18.09
C TRP A 258 9.76 14.12 -18.85
N ASP A 259 10.06 14.37 -20.13
CA ASP A 259 10.79 13.41 -20.99
C ASP A 259 10.12 12.03 -21.14
N PHE A 260 8.81 11.92 -20.89
CA PHE A 260 8.07 10.66 -20.96
C PHE A 260 7.55 10.33 -22.38
N GLU A 261 7.44 11.34 -23.25
CA GLU A 261 6.99 11.25 -24.66
C GLU A 261 5.78 10.30 -24.89
N PRO A 262 4.61 10.57 -24.29
CA PRO A 262 3.47 9.67 -24.36
C PRO A 262 2.97 9.40 -25.79
N THR A 263 3.00 10.42 -26.65
CA THR A 263 2.61 10.33 -28.07
C THR A 263 3.53 9.45 -28.91
N THR A 264 4.84 9.52 -28.71
CA THR A 264 5.81 8.72 -29.49
C THR A 264 5.79 7.24 -29.09
N GLN A 265 5.53 6.94 -27.81
CA GLN A 265 5.73 5.60 -27.25
C GLN A 265 4.45 4.75 -27.08
N PHE A 266 3.30 5.35 -26.78
CA PHE A 266 2.08 4.60 -26.39
C PHE A 266 0.83 4.93 -27.21
N LEU A 267 0.80 6.09 -27.87
CA LEU A 267 -0.38 6.52 -28.61
C LEU A 267 -0.24 6.17 -30.09
N ALA A 268 -1.32 5.65 -30.66
CA ALA A 268 -1.43 5.35 -32.08
C ALA A 268 -2.54 6.21 -32.69
N LYS A 269 -2.38 6.61 -33.96
CA LYS A 269 -3.47 7.26 -34.69
C LYS A 269 -4.43 6.22 -35.26
N ASP A 270 -5.71 6.40 -34.97
CA ASP A 270 -6.81 5.64 -35.54
C ASP A 270 -7.08 6.06 -37.01
N VAL A 271 -7.92 5.31 -37.73
CA VAL A 271 -8.42 5.59 -39.09
C VAL A 271 -9.05 6.99 -39.20
N GLN A 272 -9.52 7.56 -38.09
CA GLN A 272 -10.05 8.92 -37.98
C GLN A 272 -8.97 10.00 -37.68
N GLU A 273 -7.68 9.67 -37.74
CA GLU A 273 -6.54 10.54 -37.38
C GLU A 273 -6.52 11.03 -35.90
N ARG A 274 -7.37 10.44 -35.04
CA ARG A 274 -7.43 10.69 -33.60
C ARG A 274 -6.33 9.91 -32.88
N TRP A 275 -5.69 10.50 -31.86
CA TRP A 275 -4.80 9.75 -30.97
C TRP A 275 -5.59 8.80 -30.08
N THR A 276 -5.16 7.55 -30.05
CA THR A 276 -5.78 6.47 -29.27
C THR A 276 -4.75 5.79 -28.38
N LEU A 277 -5.14 5.49 -27.14
CA LEU A 277 -4.41 4.62 -26.22
C LEU A 277 -5.09 3.24 -26.20
N THR A 278 -4.43 2.22 -26.73
CA THR A 278 -4.94 0.84 -26.69
C THR A 278 -4.74 0.20 -25.31
N HIS A 279 -5.52 -0.83 -24.99
CA HIS A 279 -5.38 -1.58 -23.75
C HIS A 279 -3.95 -2.09 -23.50
N SER A 280 -3.28 -2.64 -24.54
CA SER A 280 -1.90 -3.12 -24.43
C SER A 280 -0.88 -2.01 -24.19
N ALA A 281 -1.04 -0.85 -24.83
CA ALA A 281 -0.18 0.30 -24.62
C ALA A 281 -0.39 0.93 -23.23
N MET A 282 -1.64 0.91 -22.72
CA MET A 282 -1.96 1.34 -21.36
C MET A 282 -1.28 0.46 -20.29
N GLU A 283 -1.20 -0.86 -20.49
CA GLU A 283 -0.44 -1.73 -19.60
C GLU A 283 1.06 -1.39 -19.58
N GLU A 284 1.66 -1.08 -20.74
CA GLU A 284 3.07 -0.70 -20.82
C GLU A 284 3.33 0.67 -20.18
N LEU A 285 2.44 1.63 -20.42
CA LEU A 285 2.41 2.94 -19.78
C LEU A 285 2.44 2.81 -18.24
N ILE A 286 1.54 2.00 -17.67
CA ILE A 286 1.48 1.73 -16.22
C ILE A 286 2.81 1.15 -15.71
N LYS A 287 3.36 0.15 -16.41
CA LYS A 287 4.64 -0.50 -16.03
C LYS A 287 5.81 0.49 -16.04
N LYS A 288 5.90 1.38 -17.04
CA LYS A 288 6.96 2.40 -17.14
C LYS A 288 6.80 3.52 -16.11
N VAL A 289 5.58 3.99 -15.86
CA VAL A 289 5.31 4.95 -14.76
C VAL A 289 5.72 4.33 -13.42
N ASP A 290 5.31 3.11 -13.10
CA ASP A 290 5.69 2.45 -11.84
C ASP A 290 7.21 2.25 -11.70
N ALA A 291 7.94 1.99 -12.79
CA ALA A 291 9.40 1.85 -12.77
C ALA A 291 10.10 3.18 -12.41
N GLN A 292 9.60 4.32 -12.89
CA GLN A 292 10.17 5.63 -12.59
C GLN A 292 9.81 6.12 -11.18
N MET A 293 8.62 5.78 -10.68
CA MET A 293 8.04 6.32 -9.43
C MET A 293 8.41 5.52 -8.16
N GLN A 294 9.38 4.61 -8.23
CA GLN A 294 9.68 3.58 -7.21
C GLN A 294 10.42 4.07 -5.94
N THR A 295 10.33 5.36 -5.58
CA THR A 295 11.22 5.97 -4.56
C THR A 295 10.53 6.57 -3.32
N SER A 296 9.20 6.68 -3.27
CA SER A 296 8.49 7.30 -2.15
C SER A 296 8.29 6.33 -0.97
N LEU A 297 9.07 6.54 0.10
CA LEU A 297 9.00 5.89 1.42
C LEU A 297 7.73 6.27 2.25
N VAL A 298 6.58 6.39 1.58
CA VAL A 298 5.32 6.84 2.17
C VAL A 298 4.62 5.68 2.88
N GLN A 299 4.34 5.86 4.17
CA GLN A 299 3.57 4.90 4.97
C GLN A 299 2.07 5.01 4.65
N GLY A 300 1.59 4.26 3.65
CA GLY A 300 0.17 4.20 3.31
C GLY A 300 -0.11 3.48 1.99
N THR A 301 -1.39 3.37 1.62
CA THR A 301 -1.78 2.89 0.28
C THR A 301 -1.67 4.04 -0.72
N VAL A 302 -0.82 3.91 -1.73
CA VAL A 302 -0.65 4.91 -2.79
C VAL A 302 -1.62 4.61 -3.93
N LEU A 303 -2.35 5.62 -4.41
CA LEU A 303 -3.15 5.56 -5.63
C LEU A 303 -2.61 6.57 -6.65
N ARG A 304 -2.29 6.11 -7.85
CA ARG A 304 -1.68 6.91 -8.92
C ARG A 304 -2.72 7.37 -9.92
N PHE A 305 -2.86 8.68 -10.06
CA PHE A 305 -3.77 9.31 -11.00
C PHE A 305 -2.94 9.92 -12.12
N VAL A 306 -2.69 9.13 -13.15
CA VAL A 306 -1.93 9.53 -14.33
C VAL A 306 -2.84 10.36 -15.24
N VAL A 307 -2.45 11.61 -15.49
CA VAL A 307 -3.11 12.51 -16.43
C VAL A 307 -2.19 12.72 -17.64
N LEU A 308 -2.69 12.38 -18.83
CA LEU A 308 -2.00 12.62 -20.09
C LEU A 308 -2.19 14.08 -20.50
N GLU A 309 -1.15 14.90 -20.36
CA GLU A 309 -1.16 16.31 -20.78
C GLU A 309 -0.68 16.40 -22.23
N THR A 310 -1.51 15.95 -23.17
CA THR A 310 -1.26 16.02 -24.61
C THR A 310 -1.85 17.28 -25.22
N SER A 311 -1.21 17.79 -26.28
CA SER A 311 -1.69 18.96 -27.03
C SER A 311 -2.96 18.68 -27.85
N GLU A 312 -3.11 17.47 -28.36
CA GLU A 312 -4.30 16.96 -29.05
C GLU A 312 -5.10 16.01 -28.15
N PRO A 313 -6.44 15.90 -28.30
CA PRO A 313 -7.27 15.05 -27.45
C PRO A 313 -7.01 13.56 -27.71
N VAL A 314 -6.80 12.81 -26.63
CA VAL A 314 -6.60 11.36 -26.65
C VAL A 314 -7.88 10.63 -26.26
N VAL A 315 -8.24 9.62 -27.04
CA VAL A 315 -9.29 8.65 -26.72
C VAL A 315 -8.64 7.39 -26.17
N VAL A 316 -9.20 6.77 -25.13
CA VAL A 316 -8.72 5.46 -24.66
C VAL A 316 -9.62 4.39 -25.28
N LEU A 317 -9.08 3.21 -25.60
CA LEU A 317 -9.83 2.10 -26.18
C LEU A 317 -9.89 0.91 -25.22
N ASP A 318 -11.08 0.33 -25.09
CA ASP A 318 -11.31 -0.91 -24.34
C ASP A 318 -10.70 -2.15 -25.05
N GLU A 319 -10.68 -3.31 -24.40
CA GLU A 319 -10.31 -4.61 -25.02
C GLU A 319 -11.13 -4.91 -26.29
N THR A 320 -12.36 -4.40 -26.35
CA THR A 320 -13.29 -4.51 -27.48
C THR A 320 -13.04 -3.52 -28.62
N GLY A 321 -12.20 -2.50 -28.40
CA GLY A 321 -11.98 -1.39 -29.33
C GLY A 321 -13.04 -0.29 -29.26
N GLU A 322 -13.92 -0.28 -28.25
CA GLU A 322 -14.87 0.82 -28.03
C GLU A 322 -14.17 2.05 -27.41
N ASP A 323 -14.57 3.25 -27.85
CA ASP A 323 -14.13 4.55 -27.32
C ASP A 323 -14.51 4.68 -25.83
N ILE A 324 -13.52 4.74 -24.94
CA ILE A 324 -13.70 4.96 -23.51
C ILE A 324 -12.98 6.22 -23.00
N ASP A 325 -13.59 6.82 -21.98
CA ASP A 325 -13.33 8.20 -21.56
C ASP A 325 -12.16 8.35 -20.56
N GLY A 326 -11.57 7.23 -20.14
CA GLY A 326 -10.56 7.09 -19.08
C GLY A 326 -10.73 5.77 -18.34
N VAL A 327 -9.68 5.28 -17.67
CA VAL A 327 -9.65 3.93 -17.06
C VAL A 327 -9.28 3.98 -15.59
N ALA A 328 -10.00 3.24 -14.76
CA ALA A 328 -9.64 2.98 -13.36
C ALA A 328 -9.06 1.56 -13.22
N VAL A 329 -7.91 1.44 -12.57
CA VAL A 329 -7.17 0.16 -12.41
C VAL A 329 -7.12 -0.24 -10.93
N ALA A 330 -7.70 -1.39 -10.59
CA ALA A 330 -7.98 -1.77 -9.21
C ALA A 330 -6.74 -1.79 -8.30
N SER A 331 -6.83 -1.10 -7.16
CA SER A 331 -5.73 -0.92 -6.19
C SER A 331 -4.50 -0.17 -6.69
N TRP A 332 -4.51 0.33 -7.94
CA TRP A 332 -3.42 1.14 -8.52
C TRP A 332 -3.81 2.60 -8.69
N GLY A 333 -4.99 2.89 -9.27
CA GLY A 333 -5.47 4.26 -9.47
C GLY A 333 -6.19 4.47 -10.80
N ALA A 334 -5.79 5.44 -11.62
CA ALA A 334 -6.45 5.76 -12.87
C ALA A 334 -5.51 6.34 -13.94
N VAL A 335 -5.86 6.13 -15.20
CA VAL A 335 -5.26 6.76 -16.39
C VAL A 335 -6.33 7.61 -17.06
N LEU A 336 -6.08 8.90 -17.21
CA LEU A 336 -7.07 9.89 -17.65
C LEU A 336 -6.49 10.79 -18.76
N PRO A 337 -7.15 10.91 -19.93
CA PRO A 337 -6.80 11.95 -20.89
C PRO A 337 -7.23 13.33 -20.38
N ARG A 338 -6.45 14.38 -20.69
CA ARG A 338 -6.80 15.78 -20.42
C ARG A 338 -7.97 16.22 -21.32
N ASN A 339 -9.07 16.63 -20.71
CA ASN A 339 -10.29 17.17 -21.32
C ASN A 339 -11.10 17.97 -20.28
N GLU A 340 -12.21 18.60 -20.69
CA GLU A 340 -13.08 19.37 -19.78
C GLU A 340 -13.72 18.53 -18.65
N ALA A 341 -13.73 17.21 -18.79
CA ALA A 341 -14.31 16.27 -17.83
C ALA A 341 -13.25 15.57 -16.94
N THR A 342 -11.95 15.85 -17.08
CA THR A 342 -10.87 15.16 -16.34
C THR A 342 -11.08 15.20 -14.83
N GLU A 343 -11.50 16.34 -14.28
CA GLU A 343 -11.81 16.49 -12.85
C GLU A 343 -12.96 15.56 -12.43
N SER A 344 -14.06 15.55 -13.18
CA SER A 344 -15.22 14.69 -12.91
C SER A 344 -14.88 13.21 -13.03
N LYS A 345 -14.07 12.84 -14.02
CA LYS A 345 -13.56 11.48 -14.24
C LYS A 345 -12.60 11.04 -13.13
N ALA A 346 -11.73 11.93 -12.64
CA ALA A 346 -10.88 11.67 -11.49
C ALA A 346 -11.71 11.41 -10.21
N ILE A 347 -12.78 12.18 -9.99
CA ILE A 347 -13.71 11.90 -8.88
C ILE A 347 -14.47 10.57 -9.07
N ALA A 348 -14.90 10.25 -10.29
CA ALA A 348 -15.54 8.97 -10.58
C ALA A 348 -14.59 7.79 -10.30
N ALA A 349 -13.35 7.85 -10.78
CA ALA A 349 -12.33 6.85 -10.49
C ALA A 349 -12.01 6.75 -8.98
N MET A 350 -11.97 7.88 -8.23
CA MET A 350 -11.84 7.84 -6.78
C MET A 350 -13.01 7.11 -6.09
N ARG A 351 -14.26 7.35 -6.54
CA ARG A 351 -15.43 6.62 -6.03
C ARG A 351 -15.35 5.13 -6.31
N ILE A 352 -14.82 4.72 -7.47
CA ILE A 352 -14.60 3.32 -7.83
C ILE A 352 -13.48 2.69 -6.96
N GLN A 353 -12.31 3.34 -6.86
CA GLN A 353 -11.17 2.87 -6.04
C GLN A 353 -11.54 2.68 -4.56
N MET A 354 -12.34 3.59 -4.00
CA MET A 354 -12.81 3.50 -2.63
C MET A 354 -14.08 2.65 -2.47
N GLY A 355 -14.60 2.03 -3.54
CA GLY A 355 -15.87 1.29 -3.55
C GLY A 355 -17.02 2.06 -2.91
N MET A 356 -17.14 3.33 -3.26
CA MET A 356 -18.25 4.24 -2.96
C MET A 356 -19.18 4.41 -4.16
N ASP A 357 -18.80 3.88 -5.33
CA ASP A 357 -19.65 3.90 -6.50
C ASP A 357 -20.82 2.90 -6.38
N ALA A 358 -21.92 3.20 -7.07
CA ALA A 358 -23.13 2.41 -7.06
C ALA A 358 -23.70 2.37 -8.48
N GLU A 359 -23.77 1.17 -9.07
CA GLU A 359 -24.42 0.99 -10.38
C GLU A 359 -25.93 1.17 -10.20
N LEU A 360 -26.45 2.28 -10.70
CA LEU A 360 -27.84 2.68 -10.54
C LEU A 360 -28.72 2.02 -11.59
N LEU A 361 -29.91 1.55 -11.17
CA LEU A 361 -30.88 0.98 -12.08
C LEU A 361 -31.49 2.04 -13.02
N ILE A 362 -32.03 1.59 -14.16
CA ILE A 362 -32.64 2.47 -15.16
C ILE A 362 -33.78 3.29 -14.53
N GLY A 363 -33.77 4.60 -14.76
CA GLY A 363 -34.73 5.53 -14.15
C GLY A 363 -34.37 5.96 -12.73
N TRP A 364 -33.19 5.62 -12.22
CA TRP A 364 -32.66 6.17 -10.97
C TRP A 364 -31.63 7.26 -11.30
N HIS A 365 -31.71 8.40 -10.63
CA HIS A 365 -30.86 9.55 -10.91
C HIS A 365 -30.10 10.02 -9.67
N ARG A 366 -28.79 10.21 -9.83
CA ARG A 366 -27.88 10.80 -8.83
C ARG A 366 -27.49 12.21 -9.29
N PRO A 367 -27.53 13.22 -8.40
CA PRO A 367 -27.04 14.57 -8.72
C PRO A 367 -25.58 14.56 -9.16
N SER A 368 -25.21 15.49 -10.04
CA SER A 368 -23.85 15.70 -10.57
C SER A 368 -22.90 16.36 -9.55
N VAL A 369 -22.84 15.81 -8.34
CA VAL A 369 -21.97 16.25 -7.25
C VAL A 369 -20.84 15.24 -7.01
N ALA A 370 -19.72 15.70 -6.45
CA ALA A 370 -18.57 14.83 -6.15
C ALA A 370 -18.95 13.67 -5.21
N LEU A 371 -19.63 13.97 -4.11
CA LEU A 371 -20.22 13.00 -3.19
C LEU A 371 -21.55 13.53 -2.61
N CYS A 372 -22.54 12.64 -2.53
CA CYS A 372 -23.82 12.79 -1.84
C CYS A 372 -23.72 12.30 -0.39
N GLN A 373 -24.60 12.75 0.51
CA GLN A 373 -24.52 12.37 1.93
C GLN A 373 -24.69 10.86 2.16
N TRP A 374 -25.59 10.21 1.41
CA TRP A 374 -25.82 8.77 1.56
C TRP A 374 -24.59 7.94 1.16
N GLU A 375 -23.74 8.42 0.23
CA GLU A 375 -22.48 7.74 -0.15
C GLU A 375 -21.50 7.73 1.02
N VAL A 376 -21.38 8.87 1.73
CA VAL A 376 -20.53 8.99 2.92
C VAL A 376 -21.08 8.13 4.07
N ALA A 377 -22.40 8.10 4.26
CA ALA A 377 -23.03 7.24 5.27
C ALA A 377 -22.80 5.75 4.98
N ARG A 378 -23.03 5.30 3.74
CA ARG A 378 -22.76 3.93 3.27
C ARG A 378 -21.27 3.57 3.48
N ALA A 379 -20.37 4.45 3.06
CA ALA A 379 -18.93 4.23 3.19
C ALA A 379 -18.48 4.14 4.65
N ARG A 380 -19.06 4.94 5.57
CA ARG A 380 -18.79 4.85 7.00
C ARG A 380 -19.30 3.54 7.62
N LEU A 381 -20.49 3.08 7.22
CA LEU A 381 -21.00 1.76 7.63
C LEU A 381 -20.09 0.64 7.13
N ARG A 382 -19.72 0.67 5.84
CA ARG A 382 -18.75 -0.26 5.24
C ARG A 382 -17.43 -0.29 6.00
N ALA A 383 -16.83 0.87 6.25
CA ALA A 383 -15.55 0.98 6.96
C ALA A 383 -15.65 0.48 8.41
N SER A 384 -16.79 0.67 9.08
CA SER A 384 -17.05 0.14 10.42
C SER A 384 -17.08 -1.39 10.42
N VAL A 385 -17.82 -2.01 9.49
CA VAL A 385 -17.88 -3.47 9.33
C VAL A 385 -16.52 -4.06 8.92
N ASP A 386 -15.81 -3.41 7.98
CA ASP A 386 -14.47 -3.80 7.51
C ASP A 386 -13.43 -3.75 8.65
N ASN A 387 -13.47 -2.71 9.49
CA ASN A 387 -12.61 -2.61 10.67
C ASN A 387 -12.95 -3.66 11.74
N ALA A 388 -14.24 -3.92 11.99
CA ALA A 388 -14.68 -4.93 12.95
C ALA A 388 -14.25 -6.35 12.53
N MET A 389 -14.48 -6.72 11.27
CA MET A 389 -14.09 -8.01 10.71
C MET A 389 -12.57 -8.20 10.71
N ARG A 390 -11.79 -7.16 10.36
CA ARG A 390 -10.33 -7.23 10.42
C ARG A 390 -9.81 -7.37 11.84
N ALA A 391 -10.30 -6.57 12.79
CA ALA A 391 -9.86 -6.65 14.18
C ALA A 391 -10.11 -8.05 14.78
N ALA A 392 -11.31 -8.60 14.56
CA ALA A 392 -11.65 -9.96 14.98
C ALA A 392 -10.76 -11.03 14.30
N SER A 393 -10.47 -10.86 13.01
CA SER A 393 -9.64 -11.79 12.24
C SER A 393 -8.15 -11.70 12.60
N ALA A 394 -7.63 -10.52 12.94
CA ALA A 394 -6.25 -10.31 13.36
C ALA A 394 -5.99 -10.91 14.75
N VAL A 395 -6.90 -10.72 15.71
CA VAL A 395 -6.78 -11.39 17.03
C VAL A 395 -6.91 -12.91 16.91
N ARG A 396 -7.80 -13.40 16.03
CA ARG A 396 -7.89 -14.84 15.75
C ARG A 396 -6.63 -15.39 15.08
N ALA A 397 -6.02 -14.64 14.17
CA ALA A 397 -4.76 -15.03 13.54
C ALA A 397 -3.60 -15.12 14.55
N LEU A 398 -3.54 -14.18 15.51
CA LEU A 398 -2.57 -14.21 16.61
C LEU A 398 -2.77 -15.44 17.52
N ASP A 399 -4.01 -15.79 17.84
CA ASP A 399 -4.33 -16.99 18.62
C ASP A 399 -4.02 -18.30 17.86
N GLU A 400 -4.36 -18.37 16.57
CA GLU A 400 -3.97 -19.49 15.71
C GLU A 400 -2.44 -19.63 15.59
N LEU A 401 -1.72 -18.51 15.53
CA LEU A 401 -0.26 -18.47 15.50
C LEU A 401 0.34 -19.00 16.82
N ALA A 402 -0.25 -18.59 17.96
CA ALA A 402 0.07 -19.10 19.28
C ALA A 402 -0.06 -20.64 19.34
N HIS A 403 -1.17 -21.18 18.84
CA HIS A 403 -1.44 -22.62 18.84
C HIS A 403 -0.53 -23.40 17.88
N LYS A 404 -0.20 -22.84 16.70
CA LYS A 404 0.58 -23.54 15.66
C LYS A 404 2.09 -23.55 15.91
N ILE A 405 2.63 -22.51 16.54
CA ILE A 405 4.08 -22.39 16.81
C ILE A 405 4.31 -22.59 18.31
N SER A 406 4.92 -23.70 18.73
CA SER A 406 5.17 -23.99 20.16
C SER A 406 6.06 -22.96 20.83
N ASN A 407 7.02 -22.38 20.10
CA ASN A 407 8.09 -21.55 20.65
C ASN A 407 7.84 -20.04 20.54
N ILE A 408 6.62 -19.63 20.16
CA ILE A 408 6.24 -18.21 20.19
C ILE A 408 5.97 -17.78 21.64
N ALA A 409 6.58 -16.66 22.05
CA ALA A 409 6.18 -15.96 23.26
C ALA A 409 5.14 -14.90 22.94
N ILE A 410 4.24 -14.69 23.89
CA ILE A 410 3.27 -13.60 23.86
C ILE A 410 3.46 -12.85 25.16
N ASN A 411 4.08 -11.67 25.05
CA ASN A 411 4.32 -10.79 26.19
C ASN A 411 3.02 -10.10 26.64
N ASP A 412 2.98 -9.65 27.89
CA ASP A 412 1.81 -8.96 28.46
C ASP A 412 1.37 -7.73 27.64
N ASP A 413 2.29 -7.01 27.01
CA ASP A 413 1.98 -5.87 26.13
C ASP A 413 1.27 -6.26 24.82
N VAL A 414 1.55 -7.46 24.30
CA VAL A 414 0.88 -8.00 23.10
C VAL A 414 -0.51 -8.50 23.48
N ALA A 415 -0.59 -9.34 24.53
CA ALA A 415 -1.85 -9.81 25.08
C ALA A 415 -2.76 -8.66 25.54
N GLY A 416 -2.21 -7.61 26.14
CA GLY A 416 -2.93 -6.42 26.59
C GLY A 416 -3.41 -5.50 25.45
N ARG A 417 -2.74 -5.51 24.29
CA ARG A 417 -3.28 -4.88 23.05
C ARG A 417 -4.42 -5.71 22.46
N ALA A 418 -4.23 -7.03 22.32
CA ALA A 418 -5.26 -7.94 21.82
C ALA A 418 -6.52 -7.94 22.71
N THR A 419 -6.36 -7.96 24.04
CA THR A 419 -7.46 -7.88 25.01
C THR A 419 -8.23 -6.56 24.88
N ARG A 420 -7.54 -5.42 24.74
CA ARG A 420 -8.20 -4.13 24.52
C ARG A 420 -8.96 -4.09 23.19
N ALA A 421 -8.39 -4.63 22.11
CA ALA A 421 -9.07 -4.74 20.82
C ALA A 421 -10.37 -5.56 20.93
N VAL A 422 -10.33 -6.72 21.59
CA VAL A 422 -11.53 -7.55 21.81
C VAL A 422 -12.54 -6.85 22.69
N ASN A 423 -12.14 -6.19 23.79
CA ASN A 423 -13.07 -5.46 24.65
C ASN A 423 -13.82 -4.35 23.90
N ILE A 424 -13.12 -3.59 23.04
CA ILE A 424 -13.74 -2.53 22.24
C ILE A 424 -14.72 -3.12 21.22
N LEU A 425 -14.34 -4.20 20.51
CA LEU A 425 -15.28 -4.94 19.65
C LEU A 425 -16.51 -5.39 20.43
N ASP A 426 -16.30 -6.04 21.57
CA ASP A 426 -17.35 -6.58 22.43
C ASP A 426 -18.32 -5.53 22.97
N GLU A 427 -17.90 -4.26 23.08
CA GLU A 427 -18.73 -3.12 23.50
C GLU A 427 -19.44 -2.39 22.35
N VAL A 428 -18.79 -2.23 21.20
CA VAL A 428 -19.36 -1.50 20.05
C VAL A 428 -20.37 -2.34 19.28
N VAL A 429 -20.13 -3.65 19.20
CA VAL A 429 -20.85 -4.58 18.32
C VAL A 429 -22.13 -5.14 18.98
N ARG A 430 -22.57 -4.56 20.11
CA ARG A 430 -23.77 -5.01 20.85
C ARG A 430 -25.06 -4.52 20.16
N PRO A 431 -26.14 -5.33 20.17
CA PRO A 431 -27.48 -4.87 19.79
C PRO A 431 -27.91 -3.62 20.56
N GLY A 432 -28.73 -2.77 19.93
CA GLY A 432 -29.20 -1.51 20.50
C GLY A 432 -28.17 -0.38 20.54
N LYS A 433 -27.00 -0.52 19.89
CA LYS A 433 -26.02 0.55 19.71
C LYS A 433 -25.58 0.63 18.26
N ARG A 434 -25.43 1.84 17.73
CA ARG A 434 -24.83 2.09 16.41
C ARG A 434 -23.35 1.71 16.44
N LEU A 435 -22.88 1.08 15.35
CA LEU A 435 -21.45 0.83 15.15
C LEU A 435 -20.68 2.16 15.14
N ASP A 436 -19.85 2.37 16.17
CA ASP A 436 -18.95 3.51 16.24
C ASP A 436 -17.67 3.23 15.45
N PHE A 437 -17.52 3.97 14.36
CA PHE A 437 -16.37 3.88 13.46
C PHE A 437 -15.02 4.10 14.17
N GLU A 438 -14.91 5.09 15.06
CA GLU A 438 -13.61 5.46 15.66
C GLU A 438 -13.15 4.38 16.64
N SER A 439 -14.05 3.89 17.50
CA SER A 439 -13.76 2.76 18.37
C SER A 439 -13.37 1.50 17.58
N LEU A 440 -14.05 1.19 16.47
CA LEU A 440 -13.72 0.03 15.63
C LEU A 440 -12.37 0.20 14.90
N LEU A 441 -12.04 1.43 14.48
CA LEU A 441 -10.73 1.77 13.92
C LEU A 441 -9.60 1.58 14.95
N GLU A 442 -9.80 2.01 16.20
CA GLU A 442 -8.83 1.78 17.27
C GLU A 442 -8.71 0.29 17.63
N ALA A 443 -9.83 -0.46 17.67
CA ALA A 443 -9.81 -1.91 17.88
C ALA A 443 -8.97 -2.62 16.80
N ARG A 444 -9.16 -2.25 15.52
CA ARG A 444 -8.31 -2.72 14.41
C ARG A 444 -6.85 -2.34 14.62
N ARG A 445 -6.55 -1.08 14.93
CA ARG A 445 -5.17 -0.60 15.13
C ARG A 445 -4.45 -1.35 16.25
N LEU A 446 -5.15 -1.65 17.35
CA LEU A 446 -4.63 -2.43 18.47
C LEU A 446 -4.41 -3.90 18.09
N ALA A 447 -5.33 -4.51 17.35
CA ALA A 447 -5.21 -5.89 16.87
C ALA A 447 -4.07 -6.06 15.85
N ASP A 448 -4.01 -5.20 14.84
CA ASP A 448 -2.92 -5.16 13.85
C ASP A 448 -1.58 -4.92 14.56
N SER A 449 -1.50 -3.96 15.49
CA SER A 449 -0.28 -3.67 16.26
C SER A 449 0.18 -4.84 17.13
N ALA A 450 -0.74 -5.64 17.68
CA ALA A 450 -0.40 -6.85 18.42
C ALA A 450 0.15 -7.94 17.48
N ASN A 451 -0.46 -8.11 16.30
CA ASN A 451 -0.10 -9.16 15.34
C ASN A 451 1.21 -8.87 14.56
N TYR A 452 1.59 -7.59 14.41
CA TYR A 452 2.85 -7.16 13.78
C TYR A 452 3.97 -6.87 14.78
N ASP A 453 3.84 -7.30 16.05
CA ASP A 453 4.86 -7.01 17.06
C ASP A 453 6.14 -7.85 16.85
N HIS A 454 7.32 -7.18 16.86
CA HIS A 454 8.61 -7.82 16.63
C HIS A 454 8.95 -8.90 17.69
N SER A 455 8.39 -8.81 18.91
CA SER A 455 8.63 -9.82 19.95
C SER A 455 8.11 -11.22 19.58
N LEU A 456 7.06 -11.30 18.74
CA LEU A 456 6.51 -12.57 18.26
C LEU A 456 7.50 -13.39 17.43
N LEU A 457 8.38 -12.73 16.68
CA LEU A 457 9.43 -13.38 15.88
C LEU A 457 10.76 -13.50 16.63
N ALA A 458 10.95 -12.78 17.74
CA ALA A 458 12.24 -12.65 18.41
C ALA A 458 12.81 -13.98 18.96
N MET A 459 11.97 -14.99 19.22
CA MET A 459 12.40 -16.35 19.61
C MET A 459 12.29 -17.42 18.50
N LEU A 460 11.84 -17.04 17.30
CA LEU A 460 12.08 -17.84 16.09
C LEU A 460 13.51 -17.62 15.58
N TYR A 461 14.07 -16.42 15.78
CA TYR A 461 15.51 -16.20 15.71
C TYR A 461 16.20 -16.81 16.93
N PHE A 462 17.39 -17.39 16.73
CA PHE A 462 18.15 -18.05 17.79
C PHE A 462 18.21 -17.17 19.05
N PRO A 463 17.83 -17.67 20.24
CA PRO A 463 17.86 -16.89 21.47
C PRO A 463 19.28 -16.34 21.69
N MET A 464 19.39 -15.17 22.33
CA MET A 464 20.66 -14.42 22.37
C MET A 464 21.84 -15.26 22.87
N ASP A 465 21.62 -16.20 23.80
CA ASP A 465 22.65 -17.12 24.30
C ASP A 465 23.15 -18.09 23.21
N GLN A 466 22.25 -18.64 22.39
CA GLN A 466 22.61 -19.52 21.27
C GLN A 466 23.23 -18.73 20.11
N ARG A 467 22.69 -17.53 19.80
CA ARG A 467 23.31 -16.62 18.84
C ARG A 467 24.73 -16.28 19.27
N THR A 468 24.94 -15.98 20.55
CA THR A 468 26.25 -15.68 21.13
C THR A 468 27.17 -16.90 21.11
N ALA A 469 26.66 -18.09 21.43
CA ALA A 469 27.43 -19.34 21.36
C ALA A 469 27.86 -19.72 19.94
N VAL A 470 27.12 -19.33 18.90
CA VAL A 470 27.50 -19.53 17.49
C VAL A 470 28.40 -18.39 16.97
N LEU A 471 28.15 -17.15 17.41
CA LEU A 471 28.87 -15.97 16.92
C LEU A 471 30.24 -15.78 17.59
N ILE A 472 30.41 -16.17 18.86
CA ILE A 472 31.71 -16.09 19.56
C ILE A 472 32.79 -16.92 18.85
N PRO A 473 32.59 -18.22 18.52
CA PRO A 473 33.58 -19.00 17.78
C PRO A 473 33.91 -18.44 16.39
N LEU A 474 32.99 -17.71 15.76
CA LEU A 474 33.21 -17.06 14.47
C LEU A 474 33.95 -15.71 14.61
N ALA A 475 33.65 -14.94 15.67
CA ALA A 475 34.20 -13.61 15.90
C ALA A 475 35.58 -13.65 16.58
N VAL A 476 35.82 -14.57 17.51
CA VAL A 476 37.08 -14.68 18.26
C VAL A 476 38.32 -14.82 17.35
N PRO A 477 38.31 -15.66 16.28
CA PRO A 477 39.43 -15.74 15.33
C PRO A 477 39.70 -14.45 14.54
N ILE A 478 38.73 -13.55 14.43
CA ILE A 478 38.85 -12.26 13.72
C ILE A 478 39.27 -11.15 14.70
N VAL A 479 38.69 -11.13 15.89
CA VAL A 479 38.96 -10.12 16.92
C VAL A 479 40.33 -10.32 17.57
N LEU A 480 40.77 -11.55 17.84
CA LEU A 480 42.07 -11.80 18.47
C LEU A 480 43.27 -11.23 17.67
N PRO A 481 43.41 -11.46 16.35
CA PRO A 481 44.47 -10.86 15.56
C PRO A 481 44.43 -9.32 15.54
N ILE A 482 43.24 -8.73 15.46
CA ILE A 482 43.05 -7.27 15.47
C ILE A 482 43.45 -6.69 16.85
N CYS A 483 43.03 -7.33 17.94
CA CYS A 483 43.45 -6.94 19.29
C CYS A 483 44.96 -7.14 19.51
N LYS A 484 45.57 -8.21 18.99
CA LYS A 484 47.03 -8.41 19.06
C LYS A 484 47.77 -7.30 18.31
N LEU A 485 47.34 -6.99 17.09
CA LEU A 485 47.91 -5.91 16.28
C LEU A 485 47.79 -4.54 16.97
N ILE A 486 46.63 -4.21 17.54
CA ILE A 486 46.43 -2.96 18.31
C ILE A 486 47.31 -2.94 19.57
N PHE A 487 47.46 -4.08 20.25
CA PHE A 487 48.29 -4.19 21.45
C PHE A 487 49.79 -4.06 21.14
N GLU A 488 50.27 -4.68 20.06
CA GLU A 488 51.64 -4.50 19.56
C GLU A 488 51.88 -3.03 19.18
N ILE A 489 51.01 -2.41 18.37
CA ILE A 489 51.08 -0.97 18.03
C ILE A 489 51.08 -0.07 19.28
N SER A 490 50.35 -0.46 20.34
CA SER A 490 50.30 0.30 21.59
C SER A 490 51.48 0.03 22.54
N MET A 491 52.15 -1.13 22.45
CA MET A 491 53.34 -1.46 23.25
C MET A 491 54.64 -0.99 22.59
N GLU A 492 54.73 -0.96 21.26
CA GLU A 492 55.86 -0.39 20.51
C GLU A 492 55.96 1.16 20.63
N GLY A 493 55.15 1.77 21.52
CA GLY A 493 55.14 3.19 21.86
C GLY A 493 56.42 3.74 22.53
N GLN A 494 57.56 3.05 22.46
CA GLN A 494 58.88 3.62 22.77
C GLN A 494 59.34 4.54 21.62
N ARG A 495 58.75 5.74 21.59
CA ARG A 495 59.19 6.84 20.72
C ARG A 495 60.63 7.24 21.08
N THR A 496 61.57 6.90 20.20
CA THR A 496 62.95 7.37 20.33
C THR A 496 63.11 8.65 19.52
N GLN A 497 63.31 9.79 20.20
CA GLN A 497 63.52 11.06 19.50
C GLN A 497 64.90 11.11 18.84
N VAL A 498 64.93 11.49 17.56
CA VAL A 498 66.16 11.64 16.77
C VAL A 498 66.47 13.14 16.61
N PRO A 499 67.76 13.58 16.62
CA PRO A 499 68.10 15.01 16.80
C PRO A 499 67.66 15.97 15.69
N GLU A 500 67.18 15.47 14.55
CA GLU A 500 66.79 16.28 13.38
C GLU A 500 65.28 16.21 13.06
N GLY A 501 64.43 16.18 14.09
CA GLY A 501 63.02 16.56 13.95
C GLY A 501 62.07 15.54 13.33
N GLY A 502 62.42 14.25 13.34
CA GLY A 502 61.53 13.14 12.96
C GLY A 502 61.40 12.09 14.07
N GLU A 503 60.29 11.35 14.09
CA GLU A 503 60.12 10.18 14.96
C GLU A 503 60.43 8.90 14.16
N LEU A 504 61.18 7.98 14.75
CA LEU A 504 61.41 6.65 14.20
C LEU A 504 60.76 5.62 15.13
N VAL A 505 59.89 4.79 14.58
CA VAL A 505 59.25 3.67 15.28
C VAL A 505 59.82 2.38 14.70
N CYS A 506 60.37 1.53 15.55
CA CYS A 506 60.97 0.27 15.16
C CYS A 506 60.19 -0.87 15.79
N TYR A 507 59.74 -1.81 14.96
CA TYR A 507 59.01 -3.00 15.43
C TYR A 507 59.96 -4.20 15.51
N ARG A 508 59.84 -4.99 16.58
CA ARG A 508 60.61 -6.23 16.77
C ARG A 508 59.71 -7.47 16.74
N ASN A 509 59.76 -8.22 15.65
CA ASN A 509 59.11 -9.53 15.57
C ASN A 509 59.93 -10.62 16.30
N GLU A 510 59.29 -11.70 16.73
CA GLU A 510 59.88 -12.78 17.55
C GLU A 510 61.04 -13.51 16.85
N GLU A 511 61.13 -13.45 15.52
CA GLU A 511 62.23 -14.01 14.70
C GLU A 511 63.44 -13.06 14.53
N ASN A 512 63.54 -12.01 15.34
CA ASN A 512 64.73 -11.15 15.44
C ASN A 512 65.11 -10.36 14.15
N GLN A 513 64.16 -10.18 13.22
CA GLN A 513 64.31 -9.27 12.08
C GLN A 513 63.79 -7.87 12.42
N HIS A 514 64.60 -6.84 12.14
CA HIS A 514 64.28 -5.45 12.45
C HIS A 514 63.47 -4.78 11.31
N LEU A 515 62.30 -4.25 11.65
CA LEU A 515 61.51 -3.39 10.76
C LEU A 515 61.66 -1.92 11.19
N PHE A 516 62.21 -1.10 10.30
CA PHE A 516 62.44 0.33 10.54
C PHE A 516 61.43 1.18 9.76
N LEU A 517 60.55 1.91 10.46
CA LEU A 517 59.63 2.86 9.87
C LEU A 517 60.05 4.30 10.20
N LYS A 518 60.54 5.03 9.18
CA LYS A 518 60.89 6.45 9.28
C LYS A 518 59.63 7.30 9.13
N VAL A 519 59.29 8.08 10.15
CA VAL A 519 58.19 9.07 10.08
C VAL A 519 58.78 10.47 10.00
N GLU A 520 58.72 11.07 8.81
CA GLU A 520 59.08 12.46 8.59
C GLU A 520 57.87 13.37 8.84
N TYR A 521 58.02 14.32 9.76
CA TYR A 521 57.04 15.40 9.97
C TYR A 521 57.44 16.63 9.15
N SER A 522 56.65 16.96 8.13
CA SER A 522 56.64 18.33 7.59
C SER A 522 55.70 19.20 8.42
N ARG A 523 56.05 20.47 8.62
CA ARG A 523 55.29 21.40 9.50
C ARG A 523 53.92 21.82 8.97
N GLU A 524 53.58 21.46 7.74
CA GLU A 524 52.29 21.76 7.11
C GLU A 524 51.55 20.46 6.79
N THR A 525 50.57 20.15 7.64
CA THR A 525 49.41 19.26 7.41
C THR A 525 49.56 18.13 6.38
N MET A 526 49.98 16.94 6.82
CA MET A 526 49.38 15.61 6.54
C MET A 526 50.39 14.51 6.94
N ILE A 527 50.00 13.57 7.80
CA ILE A 527 50.86 12.41 8.11
C ILE A 527 50.88 11.47 6.90
N LYS A 528 51.94 11.52 6.09
CA LYS A 528 52.18 10.55 5.02
C LYS A 528 52.74 9.25 5.61
N LEU A 529 51.87 8.27 5.85
CA LEU A 529 52.27 6.89 6.11
C LEU A 529 52.78 6.25 4.80
N SER A 530 54.08 6.36 4.54
CA SER A 530 54.74 5.66 3.43
C SER A 530 55.13 4.24 3.86
N SER A 531 54.19 3.29 3.76
CA SER A 531 54.51 1.87 3.91
C SER A 531 55.13 1.32 2.62
N SER A 532 56.44 1.51 2.46
CA SER A 532 57.23 0.87 1.39
C SER A 532 57.41 -0.63 1.68
N ILE A 533 56.31 -1.37 1.66
CA ILE A 533 56.28 -2.82 1.87
C ILE A 533 56.71 -3.51 0.59
N LEU A 534 58.02 -3.71 0.44
CA LEU A 534 58.58 -4.77 -0.39
C LEU A 534 58.39 -6.12 0.35
N CYS A 535 57.15 -6.60 0.39
CA CYS A 535 56.86 -7.95 0.88
C CYS A 535 57.29 -8.96 -0.17
N HIS A 536 58.51 -9.47 -0.01
CA HIS A 536 58.81 -10.80 -0.52
C HIS A 536 58.06 -11.81 0.38
N GLN A 537 57.31 -12.71 -0.27
CA GLN A 537 56.57 -13.83 0.36
C GLN A 537 55.26 -13.49 1.11
N ARG A 538 54.13 -13.49 0.37
CA ARG A 538 52.78 -13.60 0.96
C ARG A 538 52.53 -15.03 1.47
N PRO A 539 51.79 -15.23 2.58
CA PRO A 539 51.27 -16.54 2.95
C PRO A 539 50.25 -17.02 1.89
N THR A 540 50.35 -18.30 1.51
CA THR A 540 49.71 -18.87 0.31
C THR A 540 48.18 -18.81 0.31
N GLY A 541 47.53 -19.00 1.46
CA GLY A 541 46.06 -19.06 1.56
C GLY A 541 45.33 -17.74 1.24
N LEU A 542 45.97 -16.58 1.44
CA LEU A 542 45.36 -15.28 1.12
C LEU A 542 45.45 -14.92 -0.38
N LYS A 543 46.20 -15.69 -1.17
CA LYS A 543 46.37 -15.43 -2.60
C LYS A 543 45.13 -15.83 -3.41
N GLN A 544 44.58 -17.02 -3.17
CA GLN A 544 43.37 -17.51 -3.85
C GLN A 544 42.15 -16.60 -3.61
N ILE A 545 41.89 -16.22 -2.35
CA ILE A 545 40.72 -15.42 -1.99
C ILE A 545 40.74 -14.04 -2.67
N ALA A 546 41.91 -13.40 -2.74
CA ALA A 546 42.07 -12.08 -3.36
C ALA A 546 42.05 -12.10 -4.90
N GLU A 547 42.33 -13.25 -5.53
CA GLU A 547 42.29 -13.42 -6.99
C GLU A 547 40.93 -13.93 -7.48
N GLU A 548 40.18 -14.70 -6.67
CA GLU A 548 38.89 -15.29 -7.07
C GLU A 548 37.63 -14.56 -6.55
N MET A 549 37.68 -13.84 -5.41
CA MET A 549 36.52 -13.15 -4.83
C MET A 549 36.85 -11.75 -4.24
N PRO A 550 37.11 -10.73 -5.09
CA PRO A 550 37.49 -9.38 -4.63
C PRO A 550 36.39 -8.63 -3.86
N GLU A 551 35.11 -8.99 -4.05
CA GLU A 551 33.95 -8.34 -3.42
C GLU A 551 33.92 -8.53 -1.89
N LEU A 552 34.42 -9.66 -1.38
CA LEU A 552 34.52 -9.95 0.07
C LEU A 552 35.49 -9.01 0.81
N LEU A 553 36.35 -8.30 0.06
CA LEU A 553 37.32 -7.33 0.56
C LEU A 553 36.98 -5.89 0.13
N GLY A 554 35.84 -5.67 -0.54
CA GLY A 554 35.39 -4.34 -1.00
C GLY A 554 36.25 -3.72 -2.09
N LEU A 555 37.00 -4.51 -2.87
CA LEU A 555 37.86 -4.01 -3.95
C LEU A 555 37.13 -4.03 -5.30
N PRO A 556 37.08 -2.92 -6.06
CA PRO A 556 36.27 -2.84 -7.27
C PRO A 556 36.84 -3.58 -8.49
N HIS A 557 38.16 -3.84 -8.55
CA HIS A 557 38.81 -4.57 -9.65
C HIS A 557 40.11 -5.27 -9.20
N PRO A 558 40.57 -6.34 -9.88
CA PRO A 558 41.90 -6.92 -9.67
C PRO A 558 43.02 -5.97 -10.14
N ILE A 559 44.15 -5.97 -9.43
CA ILE A 559 45.30 -5.08 -9.74
C ILE A 559 46.16 -5.71 -10.86
N PRO A 560 46.46 -5.01 -11.97
CA PRO A 560 47.26 -5.53 -13.05
C PRO A 560 48.76 -5.62 -12.70
N MET A 561 49.45 -6.62 -13.26
CA MET A 561 50.89 -6.79 -13.10
C MET A 561 51.68 -5.94 -14.10
N THR A 562 52.49 -5.00 -13.62
CA THR A 562 53.46 -4.26 -14.46
C THR A 562 54.87 -4.84 -14.31
N ALA A 563 55.51 -5.16 -15.43
CA ALA A 563 56.85 -5.72 -15.47
C ALA A 563 57.94 -4.66 -15.75
N SER A 564 59.15 -4.92 -15.21
CA SER A 564 60.44 -4.27 -15.52
C SER A 564 60.65 -2.78 -15.16
N SER A 565 61.90 -2.48 -14.81
CA SER A 565 62.42 -1.22 -14.27
C SER A 565 62.91 -0.22 -15.35
N PRO A 566 63.10 1.07 -15.00
CA PRO A 566 63.33 2.13 -15.99
C PRO A 566 64.80 2.28 -16.43
N ILE A 567 64.98 2.78 -17.66
CA ILE A 567 66.22 3.43 -18.12
C ILE A 567 66.02 4.94 -18.06
N LEU A 568 67.08 5.67 -17.67
CA LEU A 568 67.03 7.09 -17.31
C LEU A 568 67.98 7.87 -18.22
N GLU A 569 67.46 8.78 -19.06
CA GLU A 569 68.27 9.80 -19.74
C GLU A 569 67.60 11.18 -19.65
N HIS A 570 68.43 12.23 -19.59
CA HIS A 570 68.04 13.62 -19.36
C HIS A 570 67.70 14.36 -20.67
N SER A 571 66.83 15.39 -20.63
CA SER A 571 67.26 16.81 -20.78
C SER A 571 66.13 17.87 -20.94
N SER A 572 66.24 18.93 -20.13
CA SER A 572 65.99 20.38 -20.38
C SER A 572 64.68 20.99 -20.94
N ASN A 573 64.21 22.03 -20.23
CA ASN A 573 63.60 23.31 -20.67
C ASN A 573 62.21 23.30 -21.39
N HIS A 574 61.14 23.96 -20.92
CA HIS A 574 61.04 25.41 -20.67
C HIS A 574 59.75 25.86 -19.91
N LYS A 575 59.95 26.77 -18.93
CA LYS A 575 59.28 28.09 -18.69
C LYS A 575 57.73 28.30 -18.70
N ILE A 576 57.26 29.01 -17.63
CA ILE A 576 56.21 30.10 -17.62
C ILE A 576 54.75 29.59 -17.76
N ASN A 577 53.69 29.96 -16.98
CA ASN A 577 53.37 30.92 -15.89
C ASN A 577 52.01 30.49 -15.23
N SER A 578 51.38 31.06 -14.18
CA SER A 578 51.77 31.92 -13.03
C SER A 578 50.58 32.19 -12.05
N TYR A 579 50.85 32.25 -10.74
CA TYR A 579 50.18 33.01 -9.64
C TYR A 579 48.66 32.95 -9.33
N HIS A 580 48.35 32.65 -8.04
CA HIS A 580 47.52 33.37 -7.02
C HIS A 580 46.13 33.97 -7.40
N GLU A 581 45.08 34.01 -6.56
CA GLU A 581 44.81 33.53 -5.18
C GLU A 581 43.28 33.56 -4.88
N HIS A 582 42.90 33.30 -3.61
CA HIS A 582 41.61 33.58 -2.94
C HIS A 582 40.49 32.51 -2.97
N SER A 583 40.11 32.08 -1.76
CA SER A 583 38.87 31.37 -1.41
C SER A 583 37.70 32.35 -1.23
N PRO A 584 36.43 31.91 -1.25
CA PRO A 584 35.82 31.31 -0.04
C PRO A 584 34.90 30.10 -0.29
N CYS A 585 34.55 29.38 0.78
CA CYS A 585 33.71 28.19 0.73
C CYS A 585 32.22 28.50 0.49
N HIS A 586 31.57 27.76 -0.41
CA HIS A 586 30.13 27.52 -0.41
C HIS A 586 29.84 26.04 -0.68
N LEU A 587 28.91 25.45 0.08
CA LEU A 587 28.44 24.07 -0.13
C LEU A 587 27.71 23.94 -1.47
N PHE A 588 28.08 22.94 -2.27
CA PHE A 588 27.24 22.44 -3.36
C PHE A 588 27.01 20.94 -3.21
N SER A 589 25.73 20.55 -3.24
CA SER A 589 25.29 19.17 -3.40
C SER A 589 25.64 18.66 -4.80
N PRO A 590 26.16 17.43 -4.97
CA PRO A 590 26.48 16.91 -6.29
C PRO A 590 25.20 16.63 -7.08
N VAL A 591 25.06 17.29 -8.24
CA VAL A 591 24.13 16.93 -9.30
C VAL A 591 24.53 15.57 -9.85
N ARG A 592 23.54 14.66 -10.03
CA ARG A 592 23.78 13.30 -10.51
C ARG A 592 23.72 13.28 -12.05
N GLY A 593 24.78 12.78 -12.69
CA GLY A 593 24.80 12.53 -14.14
C GLY A 593 23.99 11.30 -14.55
N PRO A 594 23.80 11.07 -15.85
CA PRO A 594 23.01 9.95 -16.37
C PRO A 594 23.68 8.60 -16.08
N VAL A 595 22.85 7.60 -15.77
CA VAL A 595 23.27 6.21 -15.52
C VAL A 595 23.41 5.48 -16.86
N THR A 596 24.50 4.73 -17.05
CA THR A 596 24.71 3.87 -18.22
C THR A 596 24.41 2.40 -17.89
N GLU A 597 24.10 1.60 -18.92
CA GLU A 597 23.64 0.19 -18.83
C GLU A 597 24.55 -0.76 -18.01
N ALA A 598 25.78 -0.37 -17.70
CA ALA A 598 26.69 -1.14 -16.85
C ALA A 598 26.18 -1.34 -15.41
N ASP A 599 25.38 -0.40 -14.88
CA ASP A 599 24.89 -0.43 -13.49
C ASP A 599 23.76 -1.45 -13.25
N GLU A 600 23.16 -1.97 -14.33
CA GLU A 600 22.03 -2.91 -14.26
C GLU A 600 22.50 -4.36 -14.13
N ALA A 601 23.61 -4.72 -14.80
CA ALA A 601 24.23 -6.05 -14.69
C ALA A 601 24.70 -6.37 -13.25
N SER A 602 25.16 -5.35 -12.51
CA SER A 602 25.64 -5.50 -11.13
C SER A 602 24.54 -5.79 -10.10
N ARG A 603 23.25 -5.59 -10.42
CA ARG A 603 22.14 -5.83 -9.47
C ARG A 603 21.54 -7.23 -9.56
N VAL A 604 21.80 -7.99 -10.63
CA VAL A 604 21.21 -9.31 -10.86
C VAL A 604 22.01 -10.45 -10.18
N LEU A 605 23.26 -10.20 -9.79
CA LEU A 605 24.19 -11.23 -9.27
C LEU A 605 24.14 -11.42 -7.74
N SER A 606 22.97 -11.71 -7.18
CA SER A 606 22.85 -12.11 -5.75
C SER A 606 22.05 -13.41 -5.50
N ASN A 607 22.06 -14.33 -6.47
CA ASN A 607 21.45 -15.65 -6.31
C ASN A 607 22.40 -16.62 -5.56
N GLN A 608 22.19 -16.80 -4.24
CA GLN A 608 23.02 -17.64 -3.37
C GLN A 608 23.24 -19.09 -3.87
N ARG A 609 22.32 -19.64 -4.68
CA ARG A 609 22.44 -20.96 -5.30
C ARG A 609 23.59 -21.07 -6.29
N GLU A 610 23.94 -19.99 -7.00
CA GLU A 610 25.03 -20.00 -7.98
C GLU A 610 26.40 -20.05 -7.28
N LEU A 611 26.50 -19.36 -6.14
CA LEU A 611 27.67 -19.38 -5.26
C LEU A 611 27.90 -20.77 -4.67
N GLN A 612 26.84 -21.44 -4.18
CA GLN A 612 26.92 -22.80 -3.65
C GLN A 612 27.36 -23.81 -4.72
N LYS A 613 26.88 -23.70 -5.96
CA LYS A 613 27.33 -24.56 -7.08
C LYS A 613 28.82 -24.38 -7.40
N ARG A 614 29.35 -23.14 -7.39
CA ARG A 614 30.78 -22.89 -7.63
C ARG A 614 31.66 -23.51 -6.54
N ILE A 615 31.26 -23.39 -5.27
CA ILE A 615 31.98 -24.01 -4.14
C ILE A 615 32.02 -25.54 -4.30
N GLN A 616 30.89 -26.18 -4.67
CA GLN A 616 30.82 -27.63 -4.88
C GLN A 616 31.69 -28.13 -6.04
N LEU A 617 31.83 -27.35 -7.12
CA LEU A 617 32.66 -27.71 -8.27
C LEU A 617 34.17 -27.62 -7.96
N MET A 618 34.61 -26.70 -7.11
CA MET A 618 36.03 -26.58 -6.74
C MET A 618 36.51 -27.76 -5.91
N THR A 619 35.70 -28.28 -4.99
CA THR A 619 36.01 -29.51 -4.23
C THR A 619 36.22 -30.77 -5.09
N LEU A 620 35.83 -30.75 -6.37
CA LEU A 620 36.00 -31.87 -7.30
C LEU A 620 37.25 -31.77 -8.18
N GLN A 621 38.00 -30.66 -8.15
CA GLN A 621 39.19 -30.47 -9.00
C GLN A 621 40.53 -30.81 -8.33
N GLU A 622 40.58 -31.04 -7.02
CA GLU A 622 41.84 -31.34 -6.32
C GLU A 622 42.33 -32.80 -6.45
N GLU A 623 41.52 -33.75 -6.93
CA GLU A 623 41.89 -35.19 -6.97
C GLU A 623 42.67 -35.66 -8.22
N LEU A 624 42.93 -34.80 -9.22
CA LEU A 624 43.51 -35.24 -10.50
C LEU A 624 44.98 -34.83 -10.75
N THR A 625 45.85 -35.74 -10.30
CA THR A 625 47.11 -36.23 -10.91
C THR A 625 48.46 -35.91 -10.23
N PRO A 626 49.46 -36.85 -10.26
CA PRO A 626 50.41 -37.01 -9.16
C PRO A 626 51.91 -37.07 -9.55
N ARG A 627 52.82 -37.05 -8.55
CA ARG A 627 54.15 -37.70 -8.69
C ARG A 627 54.70 -38.28 -7.37
N ARG A 628 55.08 -39.56 -7.47
CA ARG A 628 55.40 -40.54 -6.41
C ARG A 628 56.66 -40.25 -5.59
N CYS A 629 56.64 -40.68 -4.32
CA CYS A 629 57.70 -41.51 -3.72
C CYS A 629 57.12 -42.60 -2.80
N LEU A 630 57.01 -43.80 -3.38
CA LEU A 630 57.17 -45.18 -2.88
C LEU A 630 57.11 -45.56 -1.38
N ILE A 631 56.63 -46.81 -1.17
CA ILE A 631 56.79 -47.73 0.00
C ILE A 631 55.92 -47.37 1.23
N ASP A 632 55.07 -48.20 1.84
CA ASP A 632 54.46 -49.53 1.57
C ASP A 632 53.36 -49.75 2.67
N CYS A 633 52.43 -50.74 2.71
CA CYS A 633 52.18 -51.98 1.95
C CYS A 633 50.69 -52.43 2.09
N PHE A 634 50.40 -53.67 1.67
CA PHE A 634 49.23 -54.58 1.93
C PHE A 634 48.66 -54.60 3.39
N ASP A 635 47.41 -55.03 3.70
CA ASP A 635 46.45 -55.88 2.94
C ASP A 635 44.97 -55.88 3.44
N THR A 636 44.07 -56.44 2.61
CA THR A 636 42.78 -57.17 2.87
C THR A 636 41.64 -56.69 3.84
N SER A 637 40.55 -56.21 3.22
CA SER A 637 39.21 -56.87 3.09
C SER A 637 38.19 -57.08 4.26
N SER A 638 36.91 -57.26 3.84
CA SER A 638 35.66 -57.62 4.59
C SER A 638 35.07 -56.55 5.52
N VAL A 639 33.79 -56.10 5.47
CA VAL A 639 32.45 -56.70 5.19
C VAL A 639 31.83 -57.39 6.41
N LEU A 640 30.54 -57.07 6.66
CA LEU A 640 29.68 -57.36 7.84
C LEU A 640 29.97 -56.44 9.06
N GLY A 641 28.98 -55.99 9.84
CA GLY A 641 27.51 -56.13 9.71
C GLY A 641 26.81 -55.83 11.05
N ILE A 642 25.51 -55.48 10.97
CA ILE A 642 24.63 -54.92 12.03
C ILE A 642 24.67 -53.39 12.11
#